data_AF-A0A943XNT6-F1
#
_entry.id   AF-A0A943XNT6-F1
#
_cell.length_a   1.000
_cell.length_b   1.000
_cell.length_c   1.000
_cell.angle_alpha   90.00
_cell.angle_beta   90.00
_cell.angle_gamma   90.00
#
_symmetry.space_group_name_H-M   'P 1'
#
loop_
_entity.id
_entity.type
_entity.pdbx_description
1 polymer ?
#
loop_
_entity_poly.entity_id
_entity_poly.type
_entity_poly.pdbx_seq_one_letter_code
_entity_poly.pdbx_strand_id
1 'polypeptide(L)'
;ERWLLAAGTLPTHQKFVLPRVSGEKEFLMRWPYLPAKPQNNGAGYGSPSTLTLAGITTTAYGGGGGGADPYHAPSQITTSVLIASGGGGAAETSSMDVDGTYYTGTQGNYGGGGNGSTGGGGGAGAPGGDGKSGQAGNGGEGIVNAITGVEEVYGSGGGGGGAVKINTGEADPGIGGTNAGSGSKGPNTTTPTAGAGVPGFGGGGGGGGYNSGASAGGNGGSGTVILSFTVGGQAGQPTIDEDAITIKYYDGYTQPNISVTLGGDEGAVYTASLTVYSAIGSAEVADGEWASTNIYEGLHLGETGTGFATVYPPPGGTFTVKAVASAEGAVDAVMVKTFTVPTSEGLMLPPHLGKGGGSGVIHVRLGARGRGTGESWTDAYTNFRDALKLISEDRPELWFSGSETLSSATAGTISIANSAAIRGGFTGVENSIAERPRNSYSTIDGDNAYTAFAIENSAPATVDGFWICRGTRGLTKSGAGDITVTNCVFDSNGPDKKVEARAMQLKGNAASTRAIVADSIVMRHYETDNSGYAGAVYLTSLHEATVSACLFASNGLPLTTRTGDATPGRSPGMWGGALAIDGVKTLVENCQFRANVVPTIDMYDVRAAGGVARLRGNAGGSVFRNCLFAGNASIYGRGLTDSYPDPAGGALVVDMTNGHTVQVENCTFAYNIHSGENSAACLTVVSGAAAVTNTIFTGSICTTGRSSGHGAPPGDIMVASGAAATVGFSLMSGAENRVAAEGGELIVGTGCIDADPLLVTELSALSPHIDTSERMRFMDTAGAAISAINAHLRGARGYFDEKIHRFNATYKSKNGSSPAIDAGAPESNYAQEPDSQEGWHGQRINMGFYGNTPWATLTPLKGGIIYLR
;
A
#
# COMPACT_ATOMS: atom_id res chain seq x y z
N GLU A 1 24.73 -6.57 10.12
CA GLU A 1 23.91 -5.80 11.08
C GLU A 1 23.56 -4.44 10.49
N ARG A 2 22.28 -4.04 10.48
CA ARG A 2 21.86 -2.68 10.09
C ARG A 2 21.51 -1.90 11.36
N TRP A 3 22.19 -0.80 11.61
CA TRP A 3 21.73 0.21 12.56
C TRP A 3 21.05 1.34 11.79
N LEU A 4 19.81 1.62 12.16
CA LEU A 4 19.05 2.81 11.80
C LEU A 4 19.50 3.95 12.73
N LEU A 5 19.76 5.16 12.22
CA LEU A 5 19.89 6.35 13.06
C LEU A 5 19.03 7.48 12.53
N ALA A 6 18.20 8.01 13.43
CA ALA A 6 17.18 9.01 13.22
C ALA A 6 17.73 10.41 12.96
N ALA A 7 16.91 11.25 12.34
CA ALA A 7 17.17 12.65 12.06
C ALA A 7 17.41 13.46 13.35
N GLY A 8 18.58 14.08 13.45
CA GLY A 8 18.94 15.07 14.46
C GLY A 8 20.20 15.82 14.04
N THR A 9 20.16 17.15 14.09
CA THR A 9 21.28 18.05 13.82
C THR A 9 22.51 17.72 14.67
N LEU A 10 23.68 17.54 14.01
CA LEU A 10 24.98 17.34 14.67
C LEU A 10 26.02 18.41 14.22
N PRO A 11 27.00 18.74 15.08
CA PRO A 11 27.93 19.85 14.88
C PRO A 11 29.10 19.51 13.93
N THR A 12 29.65 20.54 13.30
CA THR A 12 30.83 20.52 12.45
C THR A 12 32.06 20.07 13.24
N HIS A 13 32.53 18.85 12.94
CA HIS A 13 33.84 18.22 13.15
C HIS A 13 33.64 16.77 13.65
N GLN A 14 33.73 15.81 12.73
CA GLN A 14 33.87 14.40 13.09
C GLN A 14 35.15 13.84 12.48
N LYS A 15 35.94 13.18 13.33
CA LYS A 15 37.11 12.37 12.98
C LYS A 15 36.64 10.93 12.93
N PHE A 16 36.64 10.30 11.76
CA PHE A 16 36.37 8.86 11.65
C PHE A 16 37.67 8.10 11.89
N VAL A 17 37.72 7.31 12.96
CA VAL A 17 38.79 6.34 13.21
C VAL A 17 38.16 4.96 13.05
N LEU A 18 38.52 4.27 11.97
CA LEU A 18 38.18 2.86 11.81
C LEU A 18 39.22 1.99 12.53
N PRO A 19 38.86 0.81 13.07
CA PRO A 19 39.85 -0.12 13.61
C PRO A 19 40.79 -0.59 12.48
N ARG A 20 42.03 -0.94 12.83
CA ARG A 20 43.00 -1.54 11.88
C ARG A 20 42.35 -2.71 11.14
N VAL A 21 42.23 -2.59 9.82
CA VAL A 21 41.90 -3.68 8.91
C VAL A 21 43.10 -3.84 7.98
N SER A 22 43.64 -5.05 7.88
CA SER A 22 44.69 -5.41 6.92
C SER A 22 44.05 -5.91 5.62
N GLY A 23 44.57 -5.49 4.47
CA GLY A 23 44.10 -5.87 3.13
C GLY A 23 43.71 -4.66 2.26
N GLU A 24 43.96 -4.74 0.96
CA GLU A 24 43.54 -3.75 -0.04
C GLU A 24 42.03 -3.88 -0.32
N LYS A 25 41.32 -2.74 -0.38
CA LYS A 25 39.93 -2.67 -0.85
C LYS A 25 39.78 -1.49 -1.80
N GLU A 26 39.02 -1.67 -2.89
CA GLU A 26 38.44 -0.56 -3.64
C GLU A 26 37.32 0.10 -2.82
N PHE A 27 37.33 1.43 -2.76
CA PHE A 27 36.22 2.21 -2.20
C PHE A 27 35.63 3.11 -3.28
N LEU A 28 34.39 2.83 -3.69
CA LEU A 28 33.60 3.78 -4.47
C LEU A 28 32.94 4.80 -3.53
N MET A 29 33.58 5.95 -3.31
CA MET A 29 32.91 7.10 -2.69
C MET A 29 32.08 7.84 -3.74
N ARG A 30 30.75 7.68 -3.71
CA ARG A 30 29.83 8.54 -4.45
C ARG A 30 29.39 9.69 -3.55
N TRP A 31 29.89 10.90 -3.82
CA TRP A 31 29.44 12.09 -3.09
C TRP A 31 28.02 12.44 -3.53
N PRO A 32 27.01 12.52 -2.63
CA PRO A 32 25.73 13.07 -3.01
C PRO A 32 25.91 14.56 -3.34
N TYR A 33 25.45 14.95 -4.52
CA TYR A 33 25.35 16.34 -4.93
C TYR A 33 24.38 17.06 -3.99
N LEU A 34 24.88 17.83 -3.03
CA LEU A 34 24.04 18.74 -2.23
C LEU A 34 23.78 20.00 -3.05
N PRO A 35 22.52 20.40 -3.27
CA PRO A 35 22.22 21.65 -3.96
C PRO A 35 22.74 22.81 -3.10
N ALA A 36 23.58 23.67 -3.70
CA ALA A 36 24.11 24.85 -3.05
C ALA A 36 22.96 25.78 -2.60
N LYS A 37 22.91 26.12 -1.30
CA LYS A 37 22.18 27.30 -0.84
C LYS A 37 23.03 28.54 -1.14
N PRO A 38 22.42 29.69 -1.50
CA PRO A 38 23.16 30.92 -1.71
C PRO A 38 23.60 31.49 -0.35
N GLN A 39 24.91 31.68 -0.15
CA GLN A 39 25.43 32.50 0.94
C GLN A 39 26.47 33.51 0.42
N ASN A 40 26.33 34.72 0.93
CA ASN A 40 27.08 35.93 0.63
C ASN A 40 28.53 35.87 1.16
N ASN A 41 29.44 36.45 0.37
CA ASN A 41 30.73 37.06 0.70
C ASN A 41 31.43 36.64 2.01
N GLY A 42 32.37 35.70 1.88
CA GLY A 42 33.44 35.45 2.84
C GLY A 42 34.40 34.39 2.29
N ALA A 43 35.69 34.71 2.20
CA ALA A 43 36.72 33.81 1.70
C ALA A 43 36.83 32.56 2.60
N GLY A 44 36.33 31.42 2.10
CA GLY A 44 36.44 30.13 2.76
C GLY A 44 37.65 29.36 2.22
N TYR A 45 38.54 28.93 3.11
CA TYR A 45 39.58 27.95 2.79
C TYR A 45 38.93 26.62 2.42
N GLY A 46 39.36 26.00 1.31
CA GLY A 46 38.87 24.69 0.88
C GLY A 46 39.10 23.63 1.95
N SER A 47 38.15 22.70 2.08
CA SER A 47 38.29 21.56 3.00
C SER A 47 39.47 20.68 2.58
N PRO A 48 40.38 20.28 3.50
CA PRO A 48 41.48 19.40 3.16
C PRO A 48 40.95 18.05 2.69
N SER A 49 41.54 17.52 1.62
CA SER A 49 41.27 16.17 1.15
C SER A 49 42.42 15.27 1.61
N THR A 50 42.12 14.30 2.46
CA THR A 50 43.07 13.27 2.93
C THR A 50 42.86 11.98 2.15
N LEU A 51 43.95 11.42 1.63
CA LEU A 51 43.99 10.06 1.09
C LEU A 51 44.97 9.23 1.92
N THR A 52 44.54 8.05 2.35
CA THR A 52 45.37 7.12 3.12
C THR A 52 45.43 5.78 2.36
N LEU A 53 46.64 5.35 1.99
CA LEU A 53 46.91 4.08 1.31
C LEU A 53 48.00 3.33 2.09
N ALA A 54 47.78 2.04 2.37
CA ALA A 54 48.71 1.16 3.08
C ALA A 54 49.33 1.74 4.39
N GLY A 55 48.58 2.57 5.12
CA GLY A 55 49.02 3.17 6.38
C GLY A 55 49.76 4.51 6.27
N ILE A 56 49.95 5.05 5.06
CA ILE A 56 50.53 6.39 4.82
C ILE A 56 49.39 7.36 4.52
N THR A 57 49.30 8.47 5.25
CA THR A 57 48.26 9.51 5.07
C THR A 57 48.87 10.75 4.44
N THR A 58 48.36 11.14 3.26
CA THR A 58 48.73 12.40 2.61
C THR A 58 47.54 13.35 2.60
N THR A 59 47.78 14.58 3.06
CA THR A 59 46.78 15.65 3.11
C THR A 59 47.09 16.66 2.00
N ALA A 60 46.20 16.80 1.02
CA ALA A 60 46.30 17.85 0.01
C ALA A 60 45.38 19.02 0.38
N TYR A 61 45.95 20.23 0.40
CA TYR A 61 45.20 21.48 0.56
C TYR A 61 44.98 22.12 -0.81
N GLY A 62 43.74 22.33 -1.20
CA GLY A 62 43.42 23.12 -2.38
C GLY A 62 43.82 24.58 -2.15
N GLY A 63 44.87 25.04 -2.84
CA GLY A 63 45.36 26.42 -2.72
C GLY A 63 44.39 27.43 -3.33
N GLY A 64 43.73 28.23 -2.50
CA GLY A 64 43.13 29.49 -2.91
C GLY A 64 44.21 30.56 -3.03
N GLY A 65 44.34 31.19 -4.19
CA GLY A 65 45.36 32.21 -4.45
C GLY A 65 45.25 33.40 -3.49
N GLY A 66 46.24 33.57 -2.63
CA GLY A 66 46.45 34.72 -1.76
C GLY A 66 47.94 34.85 -1.45
N GLY A 67 48.46 36.08 -1.53
CA GLY A 67 49.90 36.39 -1.51
C GLY A 67 50.70 35.80 -0.34
N ALA A 68 51.97 35.56 -0.64
CA ALA A 68 52.98 34.91 0.20
C ALA A 68 53.30 35.66 1.51
N ASP A 69 53.67 34.89 2.54
CA ASP A 69 54.54 35.32 3.64
C ASP A 69 55.62 34.24 3.86
N PRO A 70 56.95 34.55 3.84
CA PRO A 70 57.99 33.53 3.73
C PRO A 70 58.73 33.31 5.06
N TYR A 71 58.20 32.55 6.01
CA TYR A 71 59.01 32.02 7.12
C TYR A 71 58.36 30.79 7.76
N HIS A 72 58.75 29.59 7.34
CA HIS A 72 58.85 28.40 8.21
C HIS A 72 59.77 27.37 7.55
N ALA A 73 60.83 26.96 8.27
CA ALA A 73 61.81 25.97 7.83
C ALA A 73 61.22 24.54 7.83
N PRO A 74 61.64 23.65 6.92
CA PRO A 74 61.09 22.29 6.84
C PRO A 74 61.73 21.35 7.86
N SER A 75 60.89 20.62 8.59
CA SER A 75 61.27 19.36 9.25
C SER A 75 61.25 18.24 8.21
N GLN A 76 62.35 17.48 8.12
CA GLN A 76 62.48 16.32 7.24
C GLN A 76 61.41 15.25 7.54
N ILE A 77 60.65 14.87 6.52
CA ILE A 77 59.87 13.62 6.48
C ILE A 77 60.34 12.87 5.22
N THR A 78 60.96 11.72 5.43
CA THR A 78 61.35 10.75 4.41
C THR A 78 60.23 9.73 4.24
N THR A 79 59.55 9.71 3.07
CA THR A 79 58.93 8.56 2.35
C THR A 79 57.93 9.07 1.30
N SER A 80 57.92 8.46 0.12
CA SER A 80 57.44 9.03 -1.16
C SER A 80 56.35 8.19 -1.82
N VAL A 81 55.20 8.81 -2.14
CA VAL A 81 54.31 8.52 -3.28
C VAL A 81 53.72 9.87 -3.73
N LEU A 82 53.84 10.21 -5.02
CA LEU A 82 53.43 11.52 -5.56
C LEU A 82 52.06 11.41 -6.24
N ILE A 83 51.05 12.13 -5.74
CA ILE A 83 49.84 12.46 -6.52
C ILE A 83 49.95 13.93 -6.91
N ALA A 84 50.23 14.21 -8.18
CA ALA A 84 50.29 15.58 -8.68
C ALA A 84 48.88 16.13 -8.88
N SER A 85 48.42 17.01 -7.98
CA SER A 85 47.29 17.91 -8.27
C SER A 85 47.83 19.16 -8.94
N GLY A 86 47.46 19.41 -10.21
CA GLY A 86 47.87 20.62 -10.94
C GLY A 86 47.24 21.88 -10.34
N GLY A 87 47.91 22.52 -9.40
CA GLY A 87 47.64 23.87 -8.92
C GLY A 87 48.84 24.77 -9.22
N GLY A 88 48.63 25.85 -9.97
CA GLY A 88 49.70 26.70 -10.48
C GLY A 88 50.46 27.44 -9.38
N GLY A 89 51.67 26.99 -9.10
CA GLY A 89 52.69 27.72 -8.34
C GLY A 89 54.05 27.07 -8.58
N ALA A 90 55.03 27.86 -9.00
CA ALA A 90 56.37 27.38 -9.32
C ALA A 90 57.06 26.83 -8.06
N ALA A 91 57.26 25.51 -8.00
CA ALA A 91 58.17 24.87 -7.06
C ALA A 91 58.99 23.82 -7.82
N GLU A 92 60.31 23.91 -7.76
CA GLU A 92 61.19 22.84 -8.19
C GLU A 92 61.04 21.66 -7.23
N THR A 93 60.62 20.50 -7.74
CA THR A 93 60.55 19.26 -6.97
C THR A 93 61.49 18.23 -7.56
N SER A 94 62.45 17.76 -6.77
CA SER A 94 63.25 16.56 -7.07
C SER A 94 62.58 15.33 -6.48
N SER A 95 62.50 14.24 -7.26
CA SER A 95 61.90 12.96 -6.85
C SER A 95 62.91 11.81 -6.89
N MET A 96 62.74 10.83 -6.00
CA MET A 96 63.49 9.57 -5.97
C MET A 96 62.50 8.40 -5.98
N ASP A 97 62.72 7.44 -6.89
CA ASP A 97 61.93 6.21 -7.00
C ASP A 97 62.61 5.03 -6.27
N VAL A 98 61.86 3.94 -6.05
CA VAL A 98 62.22 2.80 -5.17
C VAL A 98 63.50 2.06 -5.59
N ASP A 99 63.95 2.22 -6.84
CA ASP A 99 65.21 1.65 -7.36
C ASP A 99 66.33 2.68 -7.66
N GLY A 100 66.23 3.91 -7.14
CA GLY A 100 67.37 4.83 -7.03
C GLY A 100 67.88 5.50 -8.32
N THR A 101 67.11 5.54 -9.41
CA THR A 101 67.49 6.27 -10.64
C THR A 101 66.87 7.67 -10.69
N TYR A 102 67.66 8.70 -11.01
CA TYR A 102 67.22 10.11 -11.07
C TYR A 102 66.73 10.50 -12.48
N TYR A 103 65.55 11.12 -12.56
CA TYR A 103 65.06 11.79 -13.78
C TYR A 103 64.74 13.26 -13.50
N THR A 104 65.19 14.16 -14.38
CA THR A 104 64.84 15.59 -14.36
C THR A 104 63.91 15.90 -15.53
N GLY A 105 62.64 16.21 -15.24
CA GLY A 105 61.67 16.71 -16.21
C GLY A 105 61.32 18.16 -15.89
N THR A 106 61.39 19.05 -16.88
CA THR A 106 61.08 20.48 -16.74
C THR A 106 59.57 20.70 -16.81
N GLN A 107 58.98 21.41 -15.83
CA GLN A 107 57.60 21.90 -15.95
C GLN A 107 57.50 22.95 -17.08
N GLY A 108 56.45 22.87 -17.90
CA GLY A 108 56.18 23.85 -18.96
C GLY A 108 55.90 25.25 -18.37
N ASN A 109 56.48 26.28 -18.98
CA ASN A 109 56.33 27.68 -18.57
C ASN A 109 54.88 28.19 -18.72
N TYR A 110 54.50 29.14 -17.85
CA TYR A 110 53.24 29.90 -17.91
C TYR A 110 53.02 30.55 -19.30
N GLY A 111 51.82 30.45 -19.84
CA GLY A 111 51.36 31.29 -20.95
C GLY A 111 51.35 32.76 -20.50
N GLY A 112 51.94 33.64 -21.31
CA GLY A 112 52.19 35.04 -20.94
C GLY A 112 50.92 35.83 -20.65
N GLY A 113 50.95 36.62 -19.57
CA GLY A 113 49.89 37.58 -19.25
C GLY A 113 49.91 38.76 -20.23
N GLY A 114 49.06 38.70 -21.26
CA GLY A 114 48.73 39.84 -22.10
C GLY A 114 47.41 40.48 -21.65
N ASN A 115 47.41 41.80 -21.41
CA ASN A 115 46.20 42.59 -21.25
C ASN A 115 45.45 42.64 -22.60
N GLY A 116 44.60 41.66 -22.87
CA GLY A 116 43.76 41.58 -24.05
C GLY A 116 42.81 40.40 -23.91
N SER A 117 41.52 40.67 -23.99
CA SER A 117 40.41 39.74 -23.76
C SER A 117 40.39 38.58 -24.76
N THR A 118 41.11 37.48 -24.49
CA THR A 118 40.83 36.08 -24.87
C THR A 118 42.01 35.19 -24.50
N GLY A 119 41.99 34.54 -23.33
CA GLY A 119 42.98 33.53 -22.93
C GLY A 119 42.39 32.12 -22.99
N GLY A 120 43.03 31.21 -23.72
CA GLY A 120 42.72 29.77 -23.69
C GLY A 120 43.58 29.07 -22.65
N GLY A 121 42.98 28.25 -21.78
CA GLY A 121 43.72 27.43 -20.82
C GLY A 121 44.40 26.25 -21.51
N GLY A 122 45.73 26.15 -21.42
CA GLY A 122 46.47 24.97 -21.86
C GLY A 122 46.28 23.81 -20.90
N GLY A 123 45.96 22.62 -21.43
CA GLY A 123 46.05 21.36 -20.69
C GLY A 123 47.51 20.99 -20.41
N ALA A 124 47.74 20.17 -19.39
CA ALA A 124 49.06 19.67 -19.04
C ALA A 124 49.62 18.83 -20.21
N GLY A 125 50.62 19.34 -20.94
CA GLY A 125 51.29 18.60 -22.00
C GLY A 125 52.01 19.45 -23.06
N ALA A 126 51.40 20.54 -23.53
CA ALA A 126 52.02 21.48 -24.48
C ALA A 126 51.31 22.86 -24.49
N PRO A 127 51.99 23.97 -24.85
CA PRO A 127 51.33 25.26 -25.00
C PRO A 127 50.28 25.21 -26.12
N GLY A 128 49.02 25.52 -25.81
CA GLY A 128 48.00 25.75 -26.83
C GLY A 128 48.33 27.01 -27.64
N GLY A 129 48.09 26.99 -28.95
CA GLY A 129 48.30 28.16 -29.79
C GLY A 129 47.25 29.24 -29.53
N ASP A 130 47.67 30.51 -29.49
CA ASP A 130 46.77 31.66 -29.30
C ASP A 130 45.73 31.74 -30.44
N GLY A 131 44.44 31.82 -30.07
CA GLY A 131 43.36 32.08 -31.03
C GLY A 131 43.40 33.53 -31.54
N LYS A 132 43.21 33.73 -32.84
CA LYS A 132 42.98 35.09 -33.40
C LYS A 132 41.56 35.56 -33.11
N SER A 133 41.37 36.88 -33.04
CA SER A 133 40.09 37.54 -32.69
C SER A 133 38.89 36.90 -33.38
N GLY A 134 38.03 36.23 -32.61
CA GLY A 134 36.79 35.60 -33.11
C GLY A 134 36.82 34.07 -33.22
N GLN A 135 37.91 33.39 -32.84
CA GLN A 135 37.98 31.92 -32.71
C GLN A 135 38.65 31.52 -31.38
N ALA A 136 38.13 30.48 -30.71
CA ALA A 136 38.75 29.93 -29.51
C ALA A 136 40.02 29.14 -29.87
N GLY A 137 41.05 29.19 -29.01
CA GLY A 137 42.27 28.41 -29.18
C GLY A 137 42.02 26.91 -28.97
N ASN A 138 42.76 26.05 -29.68
CA ASN A 138 42.70 24.60 -29.53
C ASN A 138 43.40 24.16 -28.23
N GLY A 139 42.78 23.23 -27.49
CA GLY A 139 43.45 22.55 -26.38
C GLY A 139 44.64 21.73 -26.88
N GLY A 140 45.76 21.75 -26.15
CA GLY A 140 46.94 20.93 -26.45
C GLY A 140 46.64 19.43 -26.38
N GLU A 141 47.43 18.63 -27.10
CA GLU A 141 47.30 17.16 -27.08
C GLU A 141 47.46 16.61 -25.66
N GLY A 142 46.65 15.60 -25.32
CA GLY A 142 46.74 14.90 -24.04
C GLY A 142 48.10 14.21 -23.88
N ILE A 143 48.59 14.13 -22.64
CA ILE A 143 49.86 13.50 -22.28
C ILE A 143 49.90 12.06 -22.82
N VAL A 144 50.94 11.73 -23.59
CA VAL A 144 51.25 10.34 -23.94
C VAL A 144 51.97 9.69 -22.75
N ASN A 145 51.40 8.59 -22.25
CA ASN A 145 51.86 7.89 -21.05
C ASN A 145 53.30 7.34 -21.20
N ALA A 146 54.16 7.58 -20.21
CA ALA A 146 55.51 7.00 -20.10
C ALA A 146 55.64 5.95 -18.97
N ILE A 147 54.53 5.59 -18.31
CA ILE A 147 54.48 4.60 -17.23
C ILE A 147 54.26 3.21 -17.83
N THR A 148 55.27 2.35 -17.74
CA THR A 148 55.18 0.93 -18.12
C THR A 148 54.42 0.13 -17.07
N GLY A 149 53.47 -0.72 -17.48
CA GLY A 149 52.68 -1.60 -16.60
C GLY A 149 51.21 -1.20 -16.38
N VAL A 150 50.75 -0.13 -17.01
CA VAL A 150 49.34 0.32 -17.01
C VAL A 150 48.72 -0.02 -18.37
N GLU A 151 47.65 -0.81 -18.41
CA GLU A 151 47.04 -1.26 -19.68
C GLU A 151 46.19 -0.19 -20.37
N GLU A 152 45.49 0.69 -19.63
CA GLU A 152 44.73 1.80 -20.20
C GLU A 152 44.73 3.05 -19.31
N VAL A 153 44.80 4.23 -19.94
CA VAL A 153 44.64 5.53 -19.30
C VAL A 153 43.45 6.24 -19.92
N TYR A 154 42.42 6.53 -19.12
CA TYR A 154 41.26 7.31 -19.56
C TYR A 154 41.43 8.79 -19.18
N GLY A 155 41.84 9.61 -20.15
CA GLY A 155 41.80 11.07 -20.03
C GLY A 155 40.51 11.63 -20.62
N SER A 156 39.71 12.36 -19.83
CA SER A 156 38.62 13.17 -20.37
C SER A 156 39.15 14.56 -20.73
N GLY A 157 39.11 14.91 -22.02
CA GLY A 157 39.38 16.28 -22.49
C GLY A 157 38.14 17.16 -22.31
N GLY A 158 38.30 18.32 -21.69
CA GLY A 158 37.22 19.31 -21.57
C GLY A 158 36.82 19.88 -22.93
N GLY A 159 35.52 19.89 -23.23
CA GLY A 159 34.99 20.47 -24.47
C GLY A 159 35.03 22.00 -24.45
N GLY A 160 35.49 22.61 -25.56
CA GLY A 160 35.47 24.06 -25.75
C GLY A 160 34.06 24.60 -25.98
N GLY A 161 33.70 25.67 -25.27
CA GLY A 161 32.43 26.38 -25.48
C GLY A 161 32.48 27.23 -26.76
N GLY A 162 31.46 27.10 -27.61
CA GLY A 162 31.29 27.97 -28.78
C GLY A 162 30.86 29.39 -28.39
N ALA A 163 31.44 30.40 -29.03
CA ALA A 163 31.02 31.80 -28.88
C ALA A 163 29.85 32.11 -29.82
N VAL A 164 28.77 32.71 -29.29
CA VAL A 164 27.67 33.25 -30.11
C VAL A 164 28.09 34.62 -30.64
N LYS A 165 28.20 34.78 -31.96
CA LYS A 165 28.42 36.10 -32.59
C LYS A 165 27.16 36.95 -32.47
N ILE A 166 27.30 38.12 -31.87
CA ILE A 166 26.21 39.09 -31.72
C ILE A 166 25.99 39.75 -33.10
N ASN A 167 24.87 39.39 -33.76
CA ASN A 167 24.18 40.09 -34.87
C ASN A 167 23.92 39.33 -36.19
N THR A 168 24.03 38.00 -36.30
CA THR A 168 23.53 37.30 -37.53
C THR A 168 22.65 36.06 -37.32
N GLY A 169 22.37 35.63 -36.08
CA GLY A 169 21.45 34.52 -35.84
C GLY A 169 21.93 33.13 -36.25
N GLU A 170 23.19 32.98 -36.68
CA GLU A 170 23.82 31.68 -36.94
C GLU A 170 24.84 31.36 -35.84
N ALA A 171 24.74 30.17 -35.25
CA ALA A 171 25.71 29.62 -34.32
C ALA A 171 26.56 28.57 -35.06
N ASP A 172 27.87 28.76 -35.12
CA ASP A 172 28.79 27.71 -35.60
C ASP A 172 28.99 26.67 -34.47
N PRO A 173 28.73 25.38 -34.71
CA PRO A 173 29.04 24.34 -33.73
C PRO A 173 30.56 24.16 -33.64
N GLY A 174 31.12 24.34 -32.44
CA GLY A 174 32.50 23.97 -32.16
C GLY A 174 32.69 22.46 -32.29
N ILE A 175 33.68 22.03 -33.08
CA ILE A 175 34.05 20.62 -33.20
C ILE A 175 34.83 20.23 -31.95
N GLY A 176 34.19 19.47 -31.06
CA GLY A 176 34.87 18.84 -29.92
C GLY A 176 35.80 17.72 -30.40
N GLY A 177 36.88 17.47 -29.66
CA GLY A 177 37.73 16.29 -29.88
C GLY A 177 36.95 14.98 -29.71
N THR A 178 37.47 13.91 -30.27
CA THR A 178 36.94 12.53 -30.13
C THR A 178 36.65 12.21 -28.66
N ASN A 179 35.42 11.80 -28.36
CA ASN A 179 34.84 11.43 -27.04
C ASN A 179 34.13 12.53 -26.22
N ALA A 180 33.92 13.74 -26.75
CA ALA A 180 33.05 14.74 -26.09
C ALA A 180 31.56 14.58 -26.50
N GLY A 181 30.65 14.54 -25.52
CA GLY A 181 29.21 14.54 -25.78
C GLY A 181 28.71 15.89 -26.32
N SER A 182 27.85 15.87 -27.35
CA SER A 182 27.26 17.08 -27.94
C SER A 182 26.26 17.76 -26.99
N GLY A 183 26.39 19.07 -26.77
CA GLY A 183 25.38 19.89 -26.09
C GLY A 183 24.07 19.97 -26.89
N SER A 184 22.93 19.95 -26.20
CA SER A 184 21.61 19.83 -26.82
C SER A 184 21.04 21.15 -27.38
N LYS A 185 20.73 21.12 -28.68
CA LYS A 185 19.68 21.81 -29.46
C LYS A 185 19.48 23.34 -29.31
N GLY A 186 19.91 24.07 -30.34
CA GLY A 186 19.17 25.22 -30.92
C GLY A 186 18.45 24.80 -32.21
N PRO A 187 17.30 25.39 -32.59
CA PRO A 187 16.45 24.87 -33.66
C PRO A 187 16.95 25.32 -35.03
N ASN A 188 17.77 24.51 -35.72
CA ASN A 188 17.82 24.55 -37.18
C ASN A 188 18.22 23.18 -37.76
N THR A 189 17.59 22.83 -38.87
CA THR A 189 17.51 21.51 -39.48
C THR A 189 18.64 21.29 -40.49
N THR A 190 19.70 20.58 -40.09
CA THR A 190 20.49 19.62 -40.91
C THR A 190 21.54 18.98 -40.01
N THR A 191 21.41 17.67 -39.75
CA THR A 191 22.21 16.94 -38.75
C THR A 191 23.29 16.08 -39.44
N PRO A 192 24.58 16.23 -39.11
CA PRO A 192 25.53 15.12 -39.13
C PRO A 192 25.46 14.38 -37.78
N THR A 193 25.27 13.08 -37.82
CA THR A 193 25.24 12.21 -36.64
C THR A 193 26.66 12.00 -36.09
N ALA A 194 26.90 12.34 -34.82
CA ALA A 194 28.05 11.85 -34.07
C ALA A 194 27.67 10.54 -33.34
N GLY A 195 28.61 9.59 -33.26
CA GLY A 195 28.42 8.30 -32.58
C GLY A 195 28.20 8.44 -31.07
N ALA A 196 27.45 7.51 -30.48
CA ALA A 196 27.14 7.50 -29.05
C ALA A 196 28.41 7.30 -28.19
N GLY A 197 28.56 8.13 -27.15
CA GLY A 197 29.56 7.91 -26.09
C GLY A 197 29.15 6.79 -25.13
N VAL A 198 30.14 6.14 -24.51
CA VAL A 198 29.95 5.01 -23.59
C VAL A 198 29.29 5.48 -22.26
N PRO A 199 28.30 4.78 -21.70
CA PRO A 199 27.67 5.13 -20.42
C PRO A 199 28.65 4.97 -19.24
N GLY A 200 28.74 5.98 -18.35
CA GLY A 200 29.49 5.89 -17.08
C GLY A 200 30.59 6.93 -16.88
N PHE A 201 30.95 7.69 -17.92
CA PHE A 201 32.01 8.69 -17.87
C PHE A 201 31.43 10.09 -17.68
N GLY A 202 31.73 10.73 -16.53
CA GLY A 202 31.36 12.12 -16.29
C GLY A 202 32.19 13.05 -17.14
N GLY A 203 31.66 13.50 -18.28
CA GLY A 203 32.23 14.64 -19.00
C GLY A 203 32.10 15.89 -18.14
N GLY A 204 33.22 16.50 -17.75
CA GLY A 204 33.22 17.79 -17.06
C GLY A 204 32.52 18.85 -17.94
N GLY A 205 31.38 19.36 -17.48
CA GLY A 205 30.61 20.36 -18.20
C GLY A 205 31.39 21.65 -18.38
N GLY A 206 31.50 22.12 -19.62
CA GLY A 206 32.03 23.44 -19.95
C GLY A 206 31.15 24.55 -19.38
N GLY A 207 31.78 25.57 -18.79
CA GLY A 207 31.10 26.76 -18.30
C GLY A 207 30.45 27.54 -19.45
N GLY A 208 29.15 27.83 -19.32
CA GLY A 208 28.43 28.70 -20.26
C GLY A 208 28.91 30.15 -20.17
N GLY A 209 29.11 30.79 -21.32
CA GLY A 209 29.42 32.23 -21.39
C GLY A 209 28.18 33.07 -21.03
N TYR A 210 28.37 34.10 -20.19
CA TYR A 210 27.34 35.08 -19.86
C TYR A 210 27.47 36.36 -20.70
N ASN A 211 26.31 36.94 -21.02
CA ASN A 211 26.16 38.16 -21.80
C ASN A 211 25.97 39.36 -20.87
N SER A 212 27.05 39.89 -20.30
CA SER A 212 27.21 41.30 -19.87
C SER A 212 28.41 41.43 -18.94
N GLY A 213 29.23 42.45 -19.15
CA GLY A 213 30.50 42.65 -18.47
C GLY A 213 30.43 42.60 -16.93
N ALA A 214 31.54 42.11 -16.35
CA ALA A 214 31.90 42.08 -14.93
C ALA A 214 31.56 40.83 -14.08
N SER A 215 31.84 39.61 -14.57
CA SER A 215 31.98 38.43 -13.69
C SER A 215 33.00 37.43 -14.23
N ALA A 216 33.81 36.84 -13.34
CA ALA A 216 34.86 35.87 -13.65
C ALA A 216 34.27 34.54 -14.17
N GLY A 217 34.88 33.97 -15.21
CA GLY A 217 34.49 32.67 -15.77
C GLY A 217 34.65 31.54 -14.75
N GLY A 218 33.74 30.57 -14.76
CA GLY A 218 33.79 29.42 -13.87
C GLY A 218 35.05 28.57 -14.09
N ASN A 219 35.67 28.11 -13.00
CA ASN A 219 36.83 27.21 -13.04
C ASN A 219 36.47 25.93 -13.80
N GLY A 220 37.33 25.52 -14.74
CA GLY A 220 37.19 24.25 -15.45
C GLY A 220 37.17 23.07 -14.49
N GLY A 221 36.31 22.08 -14.77
CA GLY A 221 36.16 20.89 -13.92
C GLY A 221 37.47 20.09 -13.81
N SER A 222 37.77 19.60 -12.61
CA SER A 222 38.87 18.66 -12.37
C SER A 222 38.53 17.30 -12.98
N GLY A 223 39.34 16.83 -13.94
CA GLY A 223 39.23 15.47 -14.45
C GLY A 223 39.67 14.45 -13.39
N THR A 224 38.93 13.35 -13.28
CA THR A 224 39.34 12.19 -12.47
C THR A 224 40.17 11.26 -13.34
N VAL A 225 41.36 10.88 -12.86
CA VAL A 225 42.15 9.79 -13.45
C VAL A 225 41.82 8.53 -12.64
N ILE A 226 41.24 7.52 -13.29
CA ILE A 226 41.10 6.19 -12.72
C ILE A 226 42.26 5.36 -13.28
N LEU A 227 43.11 4.86 -12.39
CA LEU A 227 44.16 3.91 -12.74
C LEU A 227 43.61 2.52 -12.43
N SER A 228 43.47 1.67 -13.46
CA SER A 228 43.26 0.24 -13.30
C SER A 228 44.61 -0.44 -13.50
N PHE A 229 44.99 -1.30 -12.56
CA PHE A 229 46.17 -2.16 -12.68
C PHE A 229 45.72 -3.60 -12.53
N THR A 230 46.15 -4.44 -13.46
CA THR A 230 46.02 -5.90 -13.34
C THR A 230 47.14 -6.36 -12.40
N VAL A 231 46.80 -6.63 -11.14
CA VAL A 231 47.74 -7.24 -10.21
C VAL A 231 47.97 -8.67 -10.67
N GLY A 232 49.10 -8.93 -11.33
CA GLY A 232 49.55 -10.25 -11.77
C GLY A 232 49.94 -11.19 -10.62
N GLY A 233 49.13 -11.26 -9.56
CA GLY A 233 49.24 -12.29 -8.55
C GLY A 233 48.72 -13.61 -9.10
N GLN A 234 49.37 -14.73 -8.76
CA GLN A 234 48.81 -16.06 -8.99
C GLN A 234 47.39 -16.10 -8.38
N ALA A 235 46.41 -16.69 -9.08
CA ALA A 235 45.06 -16.85 -8.55
C ALA A 235 45.14 -17.52 -7.17
N GLY A 236 44.66 -16.83 -6.13
CA GLY A 236 44.71 -17.34 -4.76
C GLY A 236 43.86 -18.61 -4.63
N GLN A 237 44.35 -19.59 -3.88
CA GLN A 237 43.60 -20.81 -3.60
C GLN A 237 42.68 -20.57 -2.38
N PRO A 238 41.34 -20.58 -2.52
CA PRO A 238 40.46 -20.54 -1.37
C PRO A 238 40.64 -21.80 -0.51
N THR A 239 40.49 -21.66 0.80
CA THR A 239 40.43 -22.77 1.76
C THR A 239 39.20 -22.64 2.65
N ILE A 240 38.78 -23.75 3.26
CA ILE A 240 37.73 -23.76 4.29
C ILE A 240 38.28 -24.60 5.45
N ASP A 241 38.70 -23.96 6.53
CA ASP A 241 39.21 -24.66 7.71
C ASP A 241 38.08 -25.32 8.50
N GLU A 242 38.40 -26.33 9.31
CA GLU A 242 37.40 -27.03 10.12
C GLU A 242 36.66 -26.07 11.07
N ASP A 243 37.35 -25.10 11.66
CA ASP A 243 36.77 -24.08 12.55
C ASP A 243 36.09 -22.94 11.80
N ALA A 244 36.20 -22.88 10.47
CA ALA A 244 35.57 -21.87 9.65
C ALA A 244 34.05 -22.07 9.51
N ILE A 245 33.54 -23.27 9.79
CA ILE A 245 32.11 -23.57 9.82
C ILE A 245 31.59 -23.45 11.26
N THR A 246 30.70 -22.47 11.48
CA THR A 246 30.03 -22.26 12.77
C THR A 246 28.52 -22.35 12.64
N ILE A 247 27.86 -22.78 13.71
CA ILE A 247 26.40 -22.88 13.79
C ILE A 247 25.91 -22.07 14.98
N LYS A 248 24.84 -21.31 14.76
CA LYS A 248 24.06 -20.66 15.81
C LYS A 248 22.59 -21.00 15.66
N TYR A 249 21.91 -21.18 16.79
CA TYR A 249 20.46 -21.34 16.85
C TYR A 249 19.84 -20.03 17.30
N TYR A 250 18.75 -19.65 16.65
CA TYR A 250 18.01 -18.42 16.93
C TYR A 250 16.57 -18.74 17.31
N ASP A 251 15.91 -17.77 17.94
CA ASP A 251 14.46 -17.80 18.17
C ASP A 251 13.98 -18.98 19.06
N GLY A 252 14.90 -19.61 19.81
CA GLY A 252 14.61 -20.76 20.68
C GLY A 252 14.32 -22.07 19.92
N TYR A 253 14.54 -22.09 18.60
CA TYR A 253 14.26 -23.26 17.77
C TYR A 253 15.53 -23.94 17.27
N THR A 254 15.42 -25.21 16.93
CA THR A 254 16.55 -26.02 16.42
C THR A 254 16.96 -25.70 14.98
N GLN A 255 16.51 -24.59 14.38
CA GLN A 255 16.92 -24.21 13.04
C GLN A 255 18.37 -23.69 13.05
N PRO A 256 19.32 -24.38 12.38
CA PRO A 256 20.70 -23.93 12.30
C PRO A 256 20.83 -22.69 11.40
N ASN A 257 21.50 -21.65 11.88
CA ASN A 257 22.10 -20.62 11.04
C ASN A 257 23.57 -20.98 10.83
N ILE A 258 23.95 -21.26 9.59
CA ILE A 258 25.29 -21.72 9.22
C ILE A 258 26.09 -20.50 8.78
N SER A 259 27.30 -20.35 9.31
CA SER A 259 28.28 -19.36 8.82
C SER A 259 29.54 -20.08 8.39
N VAL A 260 30.02 -19.80 7.18
CA VAL A 260 31.26 -20.36 6.63
C VAL A 260 32.16 -19.21 6.17
N THR A 261 33.35 -19.12 6.76
CA THR A 261 34.35 -18.11 6.40
C THR A 261 35.36 -18.68 5.41
N LEU A 262 35.64 -17.95 4.33
CA LEU A 262 36.65 -18.36 3.37
C LEU A 262 38.06 -18.00 3.87
N GLY A 263 38.94 -18.99 3.85
CA GLY A 263 40.37 -18.86 4.16
C GLY A 263 41.23 -18.86 2.90
N GLY A 264 42.54 -18.84 3.09
CA GLY A 264 43.55 -18.86 2.05
C GLY A 264 44.87 -18.38 2.62
N ASP A 265 45.95 -18.53 1.85
CA ASP A 265 47.24 -18.00 2.25
C ASP A 265 47.16 -16.49 2.49
N GLU A 266 47.99 -15.97 3.40
CA GLU A 266 48.03 -14.55 3.72
C GLU A 266 48.36 -13.74 2.44
N GLY A 267 47.43 -12.87 2.03
CA GLY A 267 47.56 -12.08 0.80
C GLY A 267 47.03 -12.77 -0.46
N ALA A 268 46.39 -13.95 -0.36
CA ALA A 268 45.72 -14.58 -1.49
C ALA A 268 44.60 -13.68 -2.04
N VAL A 269 44.57 -13.52 -3.37
CA VAL A 269 43.54 -12.74 -4.08
C VAL A 269 42.73 -13.69 -4.94
N TYR A 270 41.45 -13.84 -4.60
CA TYR A 270 40.47 -14.59 -5.37
C TYR A 270 39.08 -13.98 -5.19
N THR A 271 38.20 -14.29 -6.12
CA THR A 271 36.75 -14.08 -6.01
C THR A 271 36.09 -15.44 -6.16
N ALA A 272 35.42 -15.90 -5.12
CA ALA A 272 34.88 -17.26 -5.04
C ALA A 272 33.35 -17.28 -4.95
N SER A 273 32.77 -18.34 -5.50
CA SER A 273 31.42 -18.81 -5.17
C SER A 273 31.51 -19.81 -4.03
N LEU A 274 30.69 -19.65 -3.00
CA LEU A 274 30.57 -20.57 -1.88
C LEU A 274 29.19 -21.21 -1.91
N THR A 275 29.15 -22.53 -2.06
CA THR A 275 27.92 -23.33 -1.94
C THR A 275 27.93 -24.13 -0.64
N VAL A 276 26.92 -23.91 0.20
CA VAL A 276 26.74 -24.56 1.50
C VAL A 276 25.52 -25.48 1.45
N TYR A 277 25.76 -26.78 1.57
CA TYR A 277 24.77 -27.83 1.68
C TYR A 277 24.54 -28.22 3.14
N SER A 278 23.31 -28.58 3.50
CA SER A 278 23.03 -29.11 4.84
C SER A 278 21.99 -30.24 4.86
N ALA A 279 22.11 -31.13 5.84
CA ALA A 279 21.22 -32.29 6.02
C ALA A 279 21.11 -32.71 7.50
N ILE A 280 20.01 -33.37 7.85
CA ILE A 280 19.84 -34.03 9.15
C ILE A 280 20.49 -35.42 9.08
N GLY A 281 21.24 -35.82 10.11
CA GLY A 281 21.96 -37.09 10.17
C GLY A 281 23.47 -36.95 9.87
N SER A 282 24.21 -38.04 10.04
CA SER A 282 25.62 -38.16 9.65
C SER A 282 25.72 -38.50 8.16
N ALA A 283 26.61 -37.83 7.42
CA ALA A 283 26.72 -37.97 5.97
C ALA A 283 27.09 -39.39 5.48
N GLU A 284 26.07 -40.16 5.09
CA GLU A 284 26.09 -41.12 3.97
C GLU A 284 25.08 -40.67 2.88
N VAL A 285 24.87 -39.35 2.76
CA VAL A 285 23.97 -38.80 1.75
C VAL A 285 24.71 -38.86 0.42
N ALA A 286 24.31 -39.79 -0.47
CA ALA A 286 24.80 -39.86 -1.83
C ALA A 286 24.71 -38.45 -2.48
N ASP A 287 25.70 -38.07 -3.30
CA ASP A 287 25.72 -36.77 -3.98
C ASP A 287 24.38 -36.54 -4.73
N GLY A 288 23.47 -35.76 -4.13
CA GLY A 288 22.12 -35.50 -4.65
C GLY A 288 21.01 -35.25 -3.62
N GLU A 289 21.12 -35.74 -2.38
CA GLU A 289 20.01 -35.67 -1.38
C GLU A 289 20.24 -34.66 -0.23
N TRP A 290 20.85 -33.51 -0.51
CA TRP A 290 21.00 -32.46 0.50
C TRP A 290 19.67 -31.77 0.80
N ALA A 291 19.38 -31.53 2.07
CA ALA A 291 18.09 -31.01 2.50
C ALA A 291 17.95 -29.49 2.28
N SER A 292 19.07 -28.76 2.23
CA SER A 292 19.16 -27.34 1.87
C SER A 292 20.44 -27.03 1.09
N THR A 293 20.41 -25.97 0.28
CA THR A 293 21.58 -25.42 -0.42
C THR A 293 21.54 -23.90 -0.40
N ASN A 294 22.61 -23.25 0.03
CA ASN A 294 22.78 -21.79 0.02
C ASN A 294 24.00 -21.44 -0.85
N ILE A 295 23.86 -20.48 -1.76
CA ILE A 295 24.94 -20.04 -2.66
C ILE A 295 25.27 -18.57 -2.36
N TYR A 296 26.55 -18.28 -2.20
CA TYR A 296 27.09 -16.94 -1.98
C TYR A 296 28.12 -16.66 -3.06
N GLU A 297 27.88 -15.64 -3.88
CA GLU A 297 28.76 -15.27 -4.98
C GLU A 297 29.65 -14.08 -4.59
N GLY A 298 30.83 -14.00 -5.19
CA GLY A 298 31.69 -12.82 -5.07
C GLY A 298 32.40 -12.67 -3.72
N LEU A 299 32.64 -13.77 -3.01
CA LEU A 299 33.31 -13.75 -1.71
C LEU A 299 34.84 -13.71 -1.87
N HIS A 300 35.51 -12.99 -0.97
CA HIS A 300 36.96 -12.85 -0.92
C HIS A 300 37.54 -13.46 0.37
N LEU A 301 38.88 -13.44 0.47
CA LEU A 301 39.62 -13.90 1.64
C LEU A 301 39.08 -13.25 2.94
N GLY A 302 38.72 -14.09 3.91
CA GLY A 302 38.20 -13.68 5.21
C GLY A 302 36.72 -13.30 5.23
N GLU A 303 36.03 -13.32 4.09
CA GLU A 303 34.59 -13.05 4.03
C GLU A 303 33.77 -14.29 4.39
N THR A 304 32.56 -14.08 4.92
CA THR A 304 31.70 -15.13 5.46
C THR A 304 30.37 -15.20 4.73
N GLY A 305 30.03 -16.38 4.20
CA GLY A 305 28.66 -16.70 3.78
C GLY A 305 27.84 -17.14 4.99
N THR A 306 26.69 -16.50 5.24
CA THR A 306 25.82 -16.81 6.39
C THR A 306 24.36 -16.97 5.97
N GLY A 307 23.71 -18.05 6.42
CA GLY A 307 22.32 -18.32 6.10
C GLY A 307 21.71 -19.49 6.88
N PHE A 308 20.38 -19.47 6.99
CA PHE A 308 19.62 -20.52 7.67
C PHE A 308 19.57 -21.81 6.84
N ALA A 309 19.62 -22.95 7.51
CA ALA A 309 19.25 -24.22 6.91
C ALA A 309 17.72 -24.33 6.83
N THR A 310 17.20 -24.98 5.79
CA THR A 310 15.75 -25.19 5.61
C THR A 310 15.22 -26.39 6.41
N VAL A 311 15.97 -26.88 7.39
CA VAL A 311 15.66 -28.07 8.20
C VAL A 311 15.72 -27.77 9.69
N TYR A 312 15.01 -28.60 10.46
CA TYR A 312 14.88 -28.51 11.92
C TYR A 312 15.30 -29.84 12.55
N PRO A 313 16.60 -30.10 12.72
CA PRO A 313 17.06 -31.32 13.38
C PRO A 313 16.53 -31.38 14.84
N PRO A 314 16.19 -32.56 15.37
CA PRO A 314 15.72 -32.69 16.75
C PRO A 314 16.85 -32.36 17.74
N PRO A 315 16.53 -31.83 18.95
CA PRO A 315 17.54 -31.65 20.01
C PRO A 315 18.26 -32.96 20.32
N GLY A 316 19.59 -32.92 20.42
CA GLY A 316 20.44 -34.11 20.57
C GLY A 316 20.67 -34.92 19.28
N GLY A 317 19.99 -34.56 18.19
CA GLY A 317 20.20 -35.15 16.87
C GLY A 317 21.49 -34.67 16.20
N THR A 318 21.79 -35.28 15.05
CA THR A 318 22.97 -34.96 14.24
C THR A 318 22.59 -34.06 13.06
N PHE A 319 23.45 -33.10 12.73
CA PHE A 319 23.29 -32.18 11.61
C PHE A 319 24.61 -32.04 10.86
N THR A 320 24.61 -32.22 9.54
CA THR A 320 25.82 -32.18 8.71
C THR A 320 25.78 -31.01 7.74
N VAL A 321 26.92 -30.33 7.59
CA VAL A 321 27.14 -29.23 6.64
C VAL A 321 28.27 -29.62 5.69
N LYS A 322 28.07 -29.44 4.37
CA LYS A 322 29.13 -29.50 3.35
C LYS A 322 29.27 -28.12 2.73
N ALA A 323 30.46 -27.55 2.74
CA ALA A 323 30.77 -26.28 2.10
C ALA A 323 31.74 -26.51 0.94
N VAL A 324 31.48 -25.88 -0.20
CA VAL A 324 32.30 -25.94 -1.42
C VAL A 324 32.58 -24.51 -1.85
N ALA A 325 33.85 -24.10 -1.86
CA ALA A 325 34.28 -22.82 -2.38
C ALA A 325 35.01 -23.00 -3.71
N SER A 326 34.54 -22.33 -4.75
CA SER A 326 35.02 -22.42 -6.13
C SER A 326 35.47 -21.04 -6.59
N ALA A 327 36.69 -20.93 -7.10
CA ALA A 327 37.22 -19.69 -7.69
C ALA A 327 37.84 -19.98 -9.06
N GLU A 328 37.81 -19.00 -9.97
CA GLU A 328 38.39 -19.16 -11.30
C GLU A 328 39.89 -19.49 -11.23
N GLY A 329 40.30 -20.58 -11.90
CA GLY A 329 41.69 -21.03 -11.90
C GLY A 329 42.15 -21.77 -10.64
N ALA A 330 41.30 -21.92 -9.62
CA ALA A 330 41.59 -22.66 -8.39
C ALA A 330 40.93 -24.05 -8.36
N VAL A 331 41.38 -24.92 -7.47
CA VAL A 331 40.69 -26.19 -7.17
C VAL A 331 39.59 -25.92 -6.14
N ASP A 332 38.45 -26.60 -6.24
CA ASP A 332 37.38 -26.45 -5.25
C ASP A 332 37.84 -26.83 -3.84
N ALA A 333 37.66 -25.92 -2.88
CA ALA A 333 37.87 -26.23 -1.47
C ALA A 333 36.59 -26.82 -0.88
N VAL A 334 36.66 -28.06 -0.41
CA VAL A 334 35.51 -28.80 0.12
C VAL A 334 35.73 -29.13 1.59
N MET A 335 34.76 -28.80 2.45
CA MET A 335 34.76 -29.15 3.86
C MET A 335 33.42 -29.76 4.26
N VAL A 336 33.45 -30.86 5.02
CA VAL A 336 32.24 -31.51 5.58
C VAL A 336 32.39 -31.58 7.09
N LYS A 337 31.43 -31.01 7.82
CA LYS A 337 31.43 -30.99 9.28
C LYS A 337 30.09 -31.44 9.84
N THR A 338 30.15 -32.30 10.86
CA THR A 338 28.99 -32.83 11.56
C THR A 338 28.89 -32.20 12.95
N PHE A 339 27.69 -31.82 13.34
CA PHE A 339 27.36 -31.17 14.61
C PHE A 339 26.29 -31.96 15.35
N THR A 340 26.35 -31.94 16.68
CA THR A 340 25.25 -32.41 17.55
C THR A 340 24.42 -31.21 17.96
N VAL A 341 23.10 -31.27 17.76
CA VAL A 341 22.18 -30.20 18.19
C VAL A 341 22.15 -30.14 19.73
N PRO A 342 22.40 -28.98 20.36
CA PRO A 342 22.41 -28.87 21.82
C PRO A 342 21.09 -29.31 22.45
N THR A 343 21.17 -30.05 23.57
CA THR A 343 20.00 -30.38 24.43
C THR A 343 19.89 -29.44 25.62
N SER A 344 20.98 -28.79 26.02
CA SER A 344 21.09 -27.96 27.23
C SER A 344 20.55 -26.54 27.08
N GLU A 345 20.28 -26.08 25.86
CA GLU A 345 19.90 -24.69 25.56
C GLU A 345 18.38 -24.47 25.54
N GLY A 346 17.58 -25.47 25.91
CA GLY A 346 16.12 -25.36 25.87
C GLY A 346 15.54 -25.23 24.45
N LEU A 347 16.32 -25.61 23.42
CA LEU A 347 15.89 -25.58 22.03
C LEU A 347 14.72 -26.52 21.80
N MET A 348 13.71 -26.05 21.09
CA MET A 348 12.52 -26.83 20.75
C MET A 348 12.35 -26.95 19.24
N LEU A 349 11.64 -27.98 18.79
CA LEU A 349 11.12 -27.98 17.43
C LEU A 349 10.03 -26.91 17.33
N PRO A 350 9.96 -26.16 16.21
CA PRO A 350 8.93 -25.16 16.10
C PRO A 350 7.53 -25.80 15.98
N PRO A 351 6.48 -25.13 16.50
CA PRO A 351 5.13 -25.71 16.56
C PRO A 351 4.50 -25.96 15.18
N HIS A 352 5.03 -25.34 14.13
CA HIS A 352 4.58 -25.50 12.75
C HIS A 352 5.23 -26.71 12.05
N LEU A 353 6.21 -27.38 12.66
CA LEU A 353 6.89 -28.52 12.05
C LEU A 353 5.96 -29.71 11.85
N GLY A 354 5.89 -30.19 10.61
CA GLY A 354 5.03 -31.32 10.24
C GLY A 354 3.54 -30.99 10.21
N LYS A 355 3.20 -29.69 10.20
CA LYS A 355 1.81 -29.21 10.12
C LYS A 355 1.45 -28.77 8.71
N GLY A 356 0.18 -28.94 8.34
CA GLY A 356 -0.37 -28.44 7.07
C GLY A 356 -1.63 -29.20 6.63
N GLY A 357 -2.38 -28.62 5.70
CA GLY A 357 -3.65 -29.13 5.17
C GLY A 357 -3.56 -30.26 4.15
N GLY A 358 -2.36 -30.82 3.91
CA GLY A 358 -2.13 -31.87 2.91
C GLY A 358 -1.81 -31.33 1.50
N SER A 359 -1.70 -32.25 0.53
CA SER A 359 -1.16 -31.97 -0.80
C SER A 359 -1.99 -31.01 -1.66
N GLY A 360 -3.29 -30.87 -1.38
CA GLY A 360 -4.19 -29.95 -2.10
C GLY A 360 -4.11 -28.49 -1.63
N VAL A 361 -3.27 -28.19 -0.64
CA VAL A 361 -3.20 -26.87 0.01
C VAL A 361 -1.86 -26.19 -0.25
N ILE A 362 -1.91 -24.89 -0.52
CA ILE A 362 -0.76 -23.99 -0.59
C ILE A 362 -0.69 -23.20 0.72
N HIS A 363 0.40 -23.35 1.45
CA HIS A 363 0.62 -22.65 2.71
C HIS A 363 1.45 -21.39 2.49
N VAL A 364 1.03 -20.29 3.12
CA VAL A 364 1.75 -19.02 3.10
C VAL A 364 1.91 -18.52 4.52
N ARG A 365 3.15 -18.24 4.92
CA ARG A 365 3.48 -17.72 6.23
C ARG A 365 4.67 -16.78 6.10
N LEU A 366 4.46 -15.52 6.44
CA LEU A 366 5.52 -14.52 6.42
C LEU A 366 6.61 -14.92 7.42
N GLY A 367 7.86 -14.95 6.94
CA GLY A 367 9.00 -15.39 7.74
C GLY A 367 9.17 -16.90 7.85
N ALA A 368 8.45 -17.71 7.05
CA ALA A 368 8.85 -19.09 6.83
C ALA A 368 10.29 -19.17 6.30
N ARG A 369 11.06 -20.11 6.82
CA ARG A 369 12.49 -20.32 6.48
C ARG A 369 12.76 -21.75 5.97
N GLY A 370 11.69 -22.51 5.67
CA GLY A 370 11.80 -23.82 5.05
C GLY A 370 12.14 -23.73 3.57
N ARG A 371 11.78 -24.75 2.79
CA ARG A 371 12.11 -24.83 1.35
C ARG A 371 11.32 -23.86 0.48
N GLY A 372 10.23 -23.30 0.99
CA GLY A 372 9.36 -22.38 0.24
C GLY A 372 8.55 -23.07 -0.86
N THR A 373 8.16 -24.34 -0.71
CA THR A 373 7.35 -25.10 -1.67
C THR A 373 5.83 -24.93 -1.48
N GLY A 374 5.43 -24.43 -0.30
CA GLY A 374 4.04 -24.27 0.12
C GLY A 374 3.34 -25.56 0.56
N GLU A 375 4.04 -26.69 0.66
CA GLU A 375 3.45 -28.00 0.97
C GLU A 375 3.09 -28.16 2.46
N SER A 376 3.69 -27.36 3.33
CA SER A 376 3.48 -27.39 4.78
C SER A 376 3.64 -25.98 5.38
N TRP A 377 3.31 -25.78 6.65
CA TRP A 377 3.59 -24.52 7.34
C TRP A 377 5.09 -24.26 7.56
N THR A 378 5.91 -25.32 7.57
CA THR A 378 7.38 -25.23 7.59
C THR A 378 7.90 -24.70 6.27
N ASP A 379 7.43 -25.28 5.17
CA ASP A 379 7.88 -24.97 3.82
C ASP A 379 6.98 -23.94 3.13
N ALA A 380 6.21 -23.19 3.90
CA ALA A 380 5.28 -22.19 3.41
C ALA A 380 5.98 -21.13 2.54
N TYR A 381 5.25 -20.58 1.58
CA TYR A 381 5.71 -19.40 0.86
C TYR A 381 5.78 -18.19 1.79
N THR A 382 6.77 -17.34 1.56
CA THR A 382 6.96 -16.08 2.30
C THR A 382 6.34 -14.88 1.59
N ASN A 383 5.74 -15.09 0.43
CA ASN A 383 5.05 -14.08 -0.36
C ASN A 383 3.66 -14.57 -0.76
N PHE A 384 2.63 -13.82 -0.40
CA PHE A 384 1.24 -14.16 -0.71
C PHE A 384 0.96 -14.28 -2.21
N ARG A 385 1.50 -13.36 -3.00
CA ARG A 385 1.15 -13.24 -4.42
C ARG A 385 1.90 -14.22 -5.29
N ASP A 386 3.10 -14.64 -4.90
CA ASP A 386 3.76 -15.76 -5.55
C ASP A 386 3.02 -17.08 -5.29
N ALA A 387 2.52 -17.28 -4.07
CA ALA A 387 1.72 -18.44 -3.74
C ALA A 387 0.38 -18.50 -4.52
N LEU A 388 -0.26 -17.35 -4.75
CA LEU A 388 -1.49 -17.28 -5.56
C LEU A 388 -1.31 -17.78 -7.00
N LYS A 389 -0.11 -17.65 -7.58
CA LYS A 389 0.20 -18.13 -8.94
C LYS A 389 0.22 -19.66 -9.05
N LEU A 390 0.24 -20.37 -7.92
CA LEU A 390 0.34 -21.83 -7.85
C LEU A 390 -1.01 -22.53 -7.75
N ILE A 391 -2.09 -21.74 -7.61
CA ILE A 391 -3.45 -22.27 -7.59
C ILE A 391 -3.70 -23.02 -8.90
N SER A 392 -4.03 -24.29 -8.76
CA SER A 392 -4.22 -25.24 -9.85
C SER A 392 -5.31 -26.24 -9.49
N GLU A 393 -5.67 -27.11 -10.42
CA GLU A 393 -6.65 -28.19 -10.16
C GLU A 393 -6.18 -29.13 -9.03
N ASP A 394 -4.88 -29.43 -8.98
CA ASP A 394 -4.29 -30.29 -7.93
C ASP A 394 -4.12 -29.56 -6.58
N ARG A 395 -4.07 -28.22 -6.61
CA ARG A 395 -3.87 -27.37 -5.43
C ARG A 395 -4.88 -26.22 -5.43
N PRO A 396 -6.18 -26.51 -5.24
CA PRO A 396 -7.24 -25.51 -5.38
C PRO A 396 -7.36 -24.58 -4.17
N GLU A 397 -6.60 -24.82 -3.08
CA GLU A 397 -6.78 -24.10 -1.83
C GLU A 397 -5.47 -23.45 -1.36
N LEU A 398 -5.56 -22.22 -0.86
CA LEU A 398 -4.46 -21.47 -0.28
C LEU A 398 -4.81 -21.06 1.16
N TRP A 399 -3.93 -21.39 2.11
CA TRP A 399 -4.02 -20.99 3.51
C TRP A 399 -2.94 -19.98 3.84
N PHE A 400 -3.36 -18.82 4.32
CA PHE A 400 -2.48 -17.70 4.63
C PHE A 400 -2.47 -17.42 6.14
N SER A 401 -1.26 -17.23 6.68
CA SER A 401 -1.00 -16.87 8.08
C SER A 401 -0.16 -15.61 8.18
N GLY A 402 -0.61 -14.67 9.03
CA GLY A 402 0.09 -13.41 9.31
C GLY A 402 -0.50 -12.18 8.64
N SER A 403 0.35 -11.18 8.41
CA SER A 403 -0.02 -9.84 7.93
C SER A 403 0.99 -9.31 6.92
N GLU A 404 0.60 -9.15 5.65
CA GLU A 404 1.48 -8.68 4.57
C GLU A 404 1.15 -7.25 4.16
N THR A 405 2.18 -6.40 4.03
CA THR A 405 2.08 -5.09 3.37
C THR A 405 2.58 -5.22 1.94
N LEU A 406 1.74 -4.90 0.98
CA LEU A 406 2.05 -5.01 -0.45
C LEU A 406 3.10 -3.97 -0.87
N SER A 407 4.02 -4.39 -1.73
CA SER A 407 5.03 -3.53 -2.37
C SER A 407 4.93 -3.61 -3.90
N SER A 408 5.60 -2.72 -4.63
CA SER A 408 5.50 -2.63 -6.10
C SER A 408 5.88 -3.94 -6.81
N ALA A 409 6.83 -4.71 -6.28
CA ALA A 409 7.22 -6.01 -6.80
C ALA A 409 6.11 -7.07 -6.71
N THR A 410 5.12 -6.84 -5.85
CA THR A 410 3.99 -7.75 -5.62
C THR A 410 2.73 -7.32 -6.38
N ALA A 411 2.64 -6.10 -6.90
CA ALA A 411 1.41 -5.57 -7.51
C ALA A 411 1.09 -6.18 -8.90
N GLY A 412 -0.14 -6.69 -9.08
CA GLY A 412 -0.63 -7.37 -10.30
C GLY A 412 -2.01 -8.03 -10.13
N THR A 413 -2.66 -8.38 -11.25
CA THR A 413 -3.92 -9.14 -11.29
C THR A 413 -3.66 -10.63 -11.09
N ILE A 414 -4.52 -11.28 -10.30
CA ILE A 414 -4.51 -12.72 -10.01
C ILE A 414 -5.48 -13.39 -10.98
N SER A 415 -4.95 -14.18 -11.92
CA SER A 415 -5.75 -14.96 -12.86
C SER A 415 -6.09 -16.33 -12.26
N ILE A 416 -7.37 -16.62 -12.06
CA ILE A 416 -7.87 -17.88 -11.50
C ILE A 416 -8.62 -18.65 -12.60
N ALA A 417 -7.95 -19.66 -13.14
CA ALA A 417 -8.50 -20.52 -14.19
C ALA A 417 -9.25 -21.75 -13.65
N ASN A 418 -8.94 -22.17 -12.43
CA ASN A 418 -9.52 -23.33 -11.75
C ASN A 418 -10.29 -22.90 -10.52
N SER A 419 -11.21 -23.74 -10.02
CA SER A 419 -11.92 -23.44 -8.77
C SER A 419 -10.93 -23.22 -7.63
N ALA A 420 -11.09 -22.12 -6.89
CA ALA A 420 -10.11 -21.69 -5.89
C ALA A 420 -10.74 -21.27 -4.57
N ALA A 421 -10.11 -21.66 -3.45
CA ALA A 421 -10.41 -21.14 -2.12
C ALA A 421 -9.17 -20.46 -1.52
N ILE A 422 -9.25 -19.15 -1.32
CA ILE A 422 -8.19 -18.33 -0.74
C ILE A 422 -8.61 -17.96 0.68
N ARG A 423 -7.89 -18.48 1.68
CA ARG A 423 -8.30 -18.40 3.09
C ARG A 423 -7.23 -17.79 3.97
N GLY A 424 -7.60 -16.79 4.74
CA GLY A 424 -6.82 -16.19 5.81
C GLY A 424 -7.34 -16.58 7.19
N GLY A 425 -6.69 -16.05 8.22
CA GLY A 425 -7.04 -16.26 9.63
C GLY A 425 -6.30 -17.44 10.28
N PHE A 426 -5.38 -18.09 9.58
CA PHE A 426 -4.57 -19.17 10.15
C PHE A 426 -3.45 -18.63 11.04
N THR A 427 -3.13 -19.38 12.09
CA THR A 427 -2.00 -19.14 13.00
C THR A 427 -0.72 -19.79 12.51
N GLY A 428 -0.81 -20.68 11.52
CA GLY A 428 0.34 -21.32 10.87
C GLY A 428 0.77 -22.63 11.53
N VAL A 429 -0.15 -23.30 12.24
CA VAL A 429 0.09 -24.59 12.93
C VAL A 429 -1.03 -25.61 12.70
N GLU A 430 -2.03 -25.25 11.91
CA GLU A 430 -3.23 -26.05 11.65
C GLU A 430 -2.97 -27.20 10.67
N ASN A 431 -3.60 -28.34 10.91
CA ASN A 431 -3.65 -29.51 10.02
C ASN A 431 -4.95 -29.60 9.22
N SER A 432 -5.96 -28.82 9.57
CA SER A 432 -7.26 -28.81 8.91
C SER A 432 -7.92 -27.44 8.99
N ILE A 433 -8.86 -27.17 8.08
CA ILE A 433 -9.66 -25.95 8.12
C ILE A 433 -10.47 -25.80 9.42
N ALA A 434 -10.84 -26.92 10.06
CA ALA A 434 -11.60 -26.92 11.31
C ALA A 434 -10.78 -26.46 12.53
N GLU A 435 -9.45 -26.51 12.43
CA GLU A 435 -8.53 -26.00 13.46
C GLU A 435 -8.32 -24.48 13.34
N ARG A 436 -8.74 -23.86 12.23
CA ARG A 436 -8.67 -22.40 12.05
C ARG A 436 -9.47 -21.71 13.18
N PRO A 437 -8.88 -20.78 13.93
CA PRO A 437 -9.62 -20.06 14.96
C PRO A 437 -10.85 -19.37 14.39
N ARG A 438 -11.94 -19.33 15.17
CA ARG A 438 -13.15 -18.59 14.76
C ARG A 438 -12.87 -17.10 14.80
N ASN A 439 -13.40 -16.36 13.82
CA ASN A 439 -13.31 -14.90 13.73
C ASN A 439 -11.85 -14.37 13.75
N SER A 440 -10.89 -15.18 13.30
CA SER A 440 -9.53 -14.71 13.06
C SER A 440 -9.38 -14.23 11.61
N TYR A 441 -8.51 -13.24 11.44
CA TYR A 441 -8.22 -12.66 10.14
C TYR A 441 -6.72 -12.62 9.90
N SER A 442 -6.33 -12.88 8.67
CA SER A 442 -5.02 -12.49 8.19
C SER A 442 -5.08 -11.13 7.53
N THR A 443 -4.03 -10.32 7.66
CA THR A 443 -4.07 -8.95 7.13
C THR A 443 -3.39 -8.87 5.76
N ILE A 444 -4.06 -8.24 4.80
CA ILE A 444 -3.45 -7.75 3.56
C ILE A 444 -3.60 -6.23 3.54
N ASP A 445 -2.46 -5.55 3.62
CA ASP A 445 -2.35 -4.10 3.66
C ASP A 445 -1.85 -3.58 2.31
N GLY A 446 -2.65 -2.77 1.64
CA GLY A 446 -2.32 -2.26 0.30
C GLY A 446 -1.43 -1.01 0.29
N ASP A 447 -0.94 -0.54 1.44
CA ASP A 447 0.02 0.56 1.60
C ASP A 447 -0.36 1.89 0.91
N ASN A 448 -1.67 2.15 0.85
CA ASN A 448 -2.35 3.24 0.12
C ASN A 448 -2.00 3.32 -1.38
N ALA A 449 -1.35 2.30 -1.93
CA ALA A 449 -0.77 2.30 -3.27
C ALA A 449 -1.31 1.18 -4.16
N TYR A 450 -1.75 0.07 -3.57
CA TYR A 450 -2.10 -1.14 -4.31
C TYR A 450 -3.51 -1.62 -4.01
N THR A 451 -4.17 -2.22 -4.99
CA THR A 451 -5.40 -2.98 -4.74
C THR A 451 -5.02 -4.30 -4.10
N ALA A 452 -5.57 -4.59 -2.92
CA ALA A 452 -5.16 -5.76 -2.14
C ALA A 452 -5.44 -7.07 -2.91
N PHE A 453 -6.67 -7.23 -3.40
CA PHE A 453 -7.09 -8.36 -4.23
C PHE A 453 -7.59 -7.86 -5.59
N ALA A 454 -6.80 -8.06 -6.65
CA ALA A 454 -7.27 -7.87 -8.02
C ALA A 454 -7.46 -9.24 -8.66
N ILE A 455 -8.68 -9.74 -8.71
CA ILE A 455 -9.00 -11.11 -9.18
C ILE A 455 -9.66 -11.04 -10.56
N GLU A 456 -9.13 -11.82 -11.49
CA GLU A 456 -9.76 -12.15 -12.76
C GLU A 456 -9.94 -13.65 -12.82
N ASN A 457 -11.17 -14.14 -12.77
CA ASN A 457 -11.44 -15.57 -12.71
C ASN A 457 -12.43 -16.02 -13.78
N SER A 458 -12.12 -17.17 -14.36
CA SER A 458 -13.00 -17.89 -15.29
C SER A 458 -13.70 -19.07 -14.61
N ALA A 459 -13.15 -19.57 -13.50
CA ALA A 459 -13.77 -20.56 -12.62
C ALA A 459 -14.16 -19.95 -11.25
N PRO A 460 -15.04 -20.58 -10.45
CA PRO A 460 -15.46 -20.04 -9.16
C PRO A 460 -14.30 -19.80 -8.19
N ALA A 461 -14.30 -18.64 -7.52
CA ALA A 461 -13.30 -18.31 -6.50
C ALA A 461 -13.96 -17.93 -5.16
N THR A 462 -13.28 -18.23 -4.05
CA THR A 462 -13.67 -17.83 -2.70
C THR A 462 -12.54 -17.05 -2.02
N VAL A 463 -12.88 -15.92 -1.37
CA VAL A 463 -12.00 -15.15 -0.48
C VAL A 463 -12.61 -15.18 0.93
N ASP A 464 -11.87 -15.71 1.90
CA ASP A 464 -12.36 -15.96 3.27
C ASP A 464 -11.33 -15.55 4.32
N GLY A 465 -11.75 -14.86 5.38
CA GLY A 465 -10.93 -14.71 6.59
C GLY A 465 -9.81 -13.67 6.48
N PHE A 466 -10.03 -12.58 5.73
CA PHE A 466 -9.04 -11.52 5.55
C PHE A 466 -9.48 -10.18 6.14
N TRP A 467 -8.53 -9.49 6.76
CA TRP A 467 -8.58 -8.07 7.06
C TRP A 467 -7.85 -7.32 5.94
N ILE A 468 -8.59 -6.54 5.16
CA ILE A 468 -8.13 -5.89 3.95
C ILE A 468 -8.18 -4.38 4.14
N CYS A 469 -7.01 -3.77 4.26
CA CYS A 469 -6.92 -2.36 4.63
C CYS A 469 -5.92 -1.57 3.80
N ARG A 470 -6.09 -0.24 3.83
CA ARG A 470 -5.21 0.74 3.18
C ARG A 470 -4.92 0.41 1.70
N GLY A 471 -5.77 -0.32 0.99
CA GLY A 471 -5.62 -0.50 -0.44
C GLY A 471 -6.05 0.73 -1.22
N THR A 472 -5.68 0.85 -2.49
CA THR A 472 -6.42 1.72 -3.41
C THR A 472 -7.87 1.26 -3.48
N ARG A 473 -8.05 -0.06 -3.58
CA ARG A 473 -9.29 -0.80 -3.31
C ARG A 473 -8.96 -2.03 -2.46
N GLY A 474 -9.94 -2.54 -1.73
CA GLY A 474 -9.80 -3.83 -1.07
C GLY A 474 -9.82 -4.98 -2.07
N LEU A 475 -10.92 -5.11 -2.84
CA LEU A 475 -11.07 -6.15 -3.84
C LEU A 475 -11.65 -5.61 -5.14
N THR A 476 -11.08 -6.01 -6.28
CA THR A 476 -11.67 -5.85 -7.60
C THR A 476 -11.78 -7.20 -8.27
N LYS A 477 -12.95 -7.51 -8.80
CA LYS A 477 -13.27 -8.76 -9.48
C LYS A 477 -13.67 -8.49 -10.93
N SER A 478 -13.12 -9.28 -11.84
CA SER A 478 -13.46 -9.34 -13.26
C SER A 478 -13.48 -10.79 -13.77
N GLY A 479 -13.84 -11.01 -15.03
CA GLY A 479 -13.99 -12.35 -15.61
C GLY A 479 -15.37 -13.00 -15.32
N ALA A 480 -15.67 -14.09 -16.02
CA ALA A 480 -17.00 -14.70 -16.03
C ALA A 480 -17.27 -15.68 -14.87
N GLY A 481 -16.25 -16.10 -14.13
CA GLY A 481 -16.39 -17.03 -13.01
C GLY A 481 -17.05 -16.38 -11.78
N ASP A 482 -17.76 -17.20 -11.00
CA ASP A 482 -18.44 -16.78 -9.78
C ASP A 482 -17.45 -16.36 -8.68
N ILE A 483 -17.91 -15.55 -7.72
CA ILE A 483 -17.11 -15.11 -6.58
C ILE A 483 -17.90 -15.22 -5.28
N THR A 484 -17.26 -15.74 -4.25
CA THR A 484 -17.74 -15.69 -2.86
C THR A 484 -16.73 -14.93 -2.02
N VAL A 485 -17.19 -13.91 -1.31
CA VAL A 485 -16.41 -13.21 -0.28
C VAL A 485 -17.11 -13.41 1.04
N THR A 486 -16.44 -14.03 2.01
CA THR A 486 -17.06 -14.38 3.29
C THR A 486 -16.13 -14.10 4.45
N ASN A 487 -16.65 -13.74 5.63
CA ASN A 487 -15.85 -13.57 6.83
C ASN A 487 -14.63 -12.65 6.60
N CYS A 488 -14.86 -11.52 5.93
CA CYS A 488 -13.81 -10.55 5.60
C CYS A 488 -14.10 -9.20 6.25
N VAL A 489 -13.04 -8.46 6.55
CA VAL A 489 -13.10 -7.07 6.99
C VAL A 489 -12.46 -6.20 5.92
N PHE A 490 -13.23 -5.26 5.36
CA PHE A 490 -12.75 -4.21 4.49
C PHE A 490 -12.73 -2.91 5.27
N ASP A 491 -11.55 -2.32 5.40
CA ASP A 491 -11.35 -1.21 6.32
C ASP A 491 -10.48 -0.12 5.72
N SER A 492 -11.02 1.10 5.63
CA SER A 492 -10.24 2.29 5.31
C SER A 492 -9.45 2.20 4.00
N ASN A 493 -9.98 1.47 3.02
CA ASN A 493 -9.44 1.42 1.66
C ASN A 493 -9.81 2.70 0.90
N GLY A 494 -8.95 3.12 -0.03
CA GLY A 494 -9.09 4.24 -0.95
C GLY A 494 -9.04 5.65 -0.35
N PRO A 495 -8.35 5.95 0.78
CA PRO A 495 -8.45 7.24 1.46
C PRO A 495 -7.97 8.41 0.59
N ASP A 496 -6.92 8.21 -0.22
CA ASP A 496 -6.29 9.25 -1.03
C ASP A 496 -6.43 9.02 -2.54
N LYS A 497 -7.42 8.23 -2.96
CA LYS A 497 -7.53 7.75 -4.35
C LYS A 497 -8.91 8.03 -4.93
N LYS A 498 -8.91 8.47 -6.19
CA LYS A 498 -10.12 8.67 -7.02
C LYS A 498 -10.54 7.33 -7.63
N VAL A 499 -11.04 6.43 -6.79
CA VAL A 499 -11.51 5.11 -7.20
C VAL A 499 -12.87 4.80 -6.62
N GLU A 500 -13.77 4.33 -7.48
CA GLU A 500 -15.07 3.81 -7.07
C GLU A 500 -14.89 2.49 -6.32
N ALA A 501 -15.86 2.16 -5.47
CA ALA A 501 -15.97 0.85 -4.85
C ALA A 501 -14.72 0.48 -4.03
N ARG A 502 -14.36 1.36 -3.09
CA ARG A 502 -13.11 1.28 -2.32
C ARG A 502 -12.98 -0.01 -1.51
N ALA A 503 -14.09 -0.53 -0.99
CA ALA A 503 -14.09 -1.84 -0.35
C ALA A 503 -13.97 -2.91 -1.42
N MET A 504 -14.94 -2.95 -2.33
CA MET A 504 -15.14 -4.07 -3.23
C MET A 504 -15.87 -3.66 -4.51
N GLN A 505 -15.27 -3.95 -5.66
CA GLN A 505 -15.92 -3.90 -6.96
C GLN A 505 -16.12 -5.32 -7.49
N LEU A 506 -17.38 -5.73 -7.66
CA LEU A 506 -17.72 -7.03 -8.24
C LEU A 506 -18.34 -6.85 -9.62
N LYS A 507 -17.62 -7.33 -10.65
CA LYS A 507 -18.02 -7.30 -12.05
C LYS A 507 -17.82 -8.68 -12.68
N GLY A 508 -18.65 -9.00 -13.68
CA GLY A 508 -18.53 -10.26 -14.42
C GLY A 508 -19.29 -10.25 -15.73
N ASN A 509 -19.92 -11.39 -16.04
CA ASN A 509 -20.82 -11.54 -17.17
C ASN A 509 -22.27 -11.52 -16.68
N ALA A 510 -23.05 -10.53 -17.15
CA ALA A 510 -24.45 -10.35 -16.79
C ALA A 510 -25.35 -11.55 -17.15
N ALA A 511 -24.89 -12.45 -18.03
CA ALA A 511 -25.64 -13.65 -18.41
C ALA A 511 -25.43 -14.84 -17.47
N SER A 512 -24.35 -14.88 -16.68
CA SER A 512 -23.97 -16.10 -15.94
C SER A 512 -23.31 -15.90 -14.58
N THR A 513 -22.60 -14.80 -14.35
CA THR A 513 -21.77 -14.65 -13.15
C THR A 513 -22.60 -14.33 -11.91
N ARG A 514 -22.37 -15.08 -10.83
CA ARG A 514 -22.97 -14.87 -9.52
C ARG A 514 -21.94 -14.35 -8.52
N ALA A 515 -22.39 -13.48 -7.62
CA ALA A 515 -21.56 -12.97 -6.53
C ALA A 515 -22.23 -13.18 -5.18
N ILE A 516 -21.48 -13.65 -4.18
CA ILE A 516 -21.93 -13.75 -2.80
C ILE A 516 -20.98 -12.94 -1.92
N VAL A 517 -21.54 -12.05 -1.09
CA VAL A 517 -20.82 -11.34 -0.02
C VAL A 517 -21.52 -11.68 1.29
N ALA A 518 -20.85 -12.40 2.16
CA ALA A 518 -21.45 -12.92 3.39
C ALA A 518 -20.60 -12.59 4.63
N ASP A 519 -21.24 -12.42 5.78
CA ASP A 519 -20.57 -12.38 7.10
C ASP A 519 -19.38 -11.40 7.17
N SER A 520 -19.48 -10.28 6.45
CA SER A 520 -18.36 -9.37 6.21
C SER A 520 -18.63 -7.98 6.79
N ILE A 521 -17.55 -7.33 7.22
CA ILE A 521 -17.59 -5.96 7.75
C ILE A 521 -16.98 -5.03 6.70
N VAL A 522 -17.70 -3.98 6.32
CA VAL A 522 -17.29 -2.98 5.34
C VAL A 522 -17.36 -1.61 6.01
N MET A 523 -16.21 -1.02 6.30
CA MET A 523 -16.18 0.17 7.14
C MET A 523 -15.15 1.22 6.79
N ARG A 524 -15.48 2.46 7.17
CA ARG A 524 -14.57 3.62 7.18
C ARG A 524 -13.95 3.93 5.81
N HIS A 525 -14.65 3.60 4.72
CA HIS A 525 -14.23 4.02 3.39
C HIS A 525 -14.48 5.51 3.20
N TYR A 526 -13.42 6.30 3.41
CA TYR A 526 -13.45 7.75 3.27
C TYR A 526 -13.18 8.17 1.83
N GLU A 527 -13.84 9.26 1.41
CA GLU A 527 -13.69 9.85 0.10
C GLU A 527 -13.08 11.25 0.20
N THR A 528 -11.91 11.43 -0.42
CA THR A 528 -11.24 12.72 -0.55
C THR A 528 -11.62 13.48 -1.83
N ASP A 529 -12.07 12.81 -2.90
CA ASP A 529 -12.25 13.41 -4.24
C ASP A 529 -13.09 12.56 -5.23
N ASN A 530 -13.61 13.21 -6.29
CA ASN A 530 -14.47 12.74 -7.42
C ASN A 530 -14.18 11.30 -7.91
N SER A 531 -14.72 10.28 -7.24
CA SER A 531 -14.21 8.90 -7.40
C SER A 531 -15.13 7.91 -8.13
N GLY A 532 -16.32 8.29 -8.58
CA GLY A 532 -17.18 7.42 -9.40
C GLY A 532 -18.37 6.83 -8.62
N TYR A 533 -18.87 5.67 -9.06
CA TYR A 533 -20.26 5.27 -8.85
C TYR A 533 -20.61 4.75 -7.44
N ALA A 534 -19.64 4.34 -6.61
CA ALA A 534 -19.90 3.81 -5.27
C ALA A 534 -18.81 4.16 -4.25
N GLY A 535 -19.20 4.40 -2.99
CA GLY A 535 -18.29 4.70 -1.89
C GLY A 535 -17.54 3.46 -1.40
N ALA A 536 -18.26 2.39 -1.08
CA ALA A 536 -17.69 1.15 -0.53
C ALA A 536 -17.85 -0.07 -1.45
N VAL A 537 -19.06 -0.59 -1.66
CA VAL A 537 -19.31 -1.78 -2.51
C VAL A 537 -20.06 -1.40 -3.78
N TYR A 538 -19.62 -1.92 -4.92
CA TYR A 538 -20.30 -1.77 -6.22
C TYR A 538 -20.52 -3.11 -6.90
N LEU A 539 -21.79 -3.41 -7.19
CA LEU A 539 -22.25 -4.59 -7.93
C LEU A 539 -22.76 -4.15 -9.29
N THR A 540 -22.15 -4.64 -10.37
CA THR A 540 -22.58 -4.34 -11.75
C THR A 540 -22.18 -5.46 -12.70
N SER A 541 -22.92 -5.63 -13.81
CA SER A 541 -22.61 -6.62 -14.84
C SER A 541 -22.54 -8.06 -14.30
N LEU A 542 -23.42 -8.40 -13.36
CA LEU A 542 -23.58 -9.74 -12.78
C LEU A 542 -24.98 -10.26 -13.15
N HIS A 543 -25.13 -11.58 -13.24
CA HIS A 543 -26.44 -12.19 -13.40
C HIS A 543 -27.29 -11.99 -12.14
N GLU A 544 -26.71 -12.27 -10.97
CA GLU A 544 -27.32 -12.02 -9.67
C GLU A 544 -26.26 -11.88 -8.57
N ALA A 545 -26.66 -11.28 -7.45
CA ALA A 545 -25.82 -11.18 -6.27
C ALA A 545 -26.59 -11.43 -4.97
N THR A 546 -25.89 -11.94 -3.96
CA THR A 546 -26.37 -12.04 -2.58
C THR A 546 -25.43 -11.29 -1.66
N VAL A 547 -25.98 -10.43 -0.80
CA VAL A 547 -25.27 -9.73 0.27
C VAL A 547 -25.95 -10.09 1.57
N SER A 548 -25.31 -10.90 2.42
CA SER A 548 -25.96 -11.51 3.58
C SER A 548 -25.17 -11.32 4.87
N ALA A 549 -25.84 -10.98 5.97
CA ALA A 549 -25.21 -10.88 7.30
C ALA A 549 -23.99 -9.91 7.35
N CYS A 550 -23.97 -8.90 6.47
CA CYS A 550 -22.91 -7.90 6.42
C CYS A 550 -23.19 -6.67 7.29
N LEU A 551 -22.12 -6.08 7.83
CA LEU A 551 -22.15 -4.77 8.49
C LEU A 551 -21.48 -3.72 7.60
N PHE A 552 -22.24 -2.73 7.17
CA PHE A 552 -21.75 -1.51 6.52
C PHE A 552 -21.74 -0.37 7.53
N ALA A 553 -20.56 0.01 8.02
CA ALA A 553 -20.42 0.98 9.09
C ALA A 553 -19.53 2.17 8.72
N SER A 554 -19.99 3.38 9.01
CA SER A 554 -19.15 4.58 8.93
C SER A 554 -18.53 4.84 7.54
N ASN A 555 -19.14 4.33 6.47
CA ASN A 555 -18.68 4.61 5.11
C ASN A 555 -19.03 6.05 4.75
N GLY A 556 -18.09 6.76 4.12
CA GLY A 556 -18.20 8.19 3.80
C GLY A 556 -18.05 9.15 5.00
N LEU A 557 -17.85 8.65 6.24
CA LEU A 557 -17.46 9.50 7.36
C LEU A 557 -15.97 9.91 7.26
N PRO A 558 -15.63 11.19 7.41
CA PRO A 558 -14.23 11.59 7.62
C PRO A 558 -13.77 11.15 9.01
N LEU A 559 -12.63 10.47 9.10
CA LEU A 559 -12.01 10.12 10.40
C LEU A 559 -11.20 11.27 11.01
N THR A 560 -11.04 12.38 10.29
CA THR A 560 -10.22 13.52 10.73
C THR A 560 -10.98 14.83 10.64
N THR A 561 -10.84 15.60 11.71
CA THR A 561 -11.38 16.94 11.99
C THR A 561 -10.88 17.99 11.00
N ARG A 562 -11.12 17.83 9.70
CA ARG A 562 -10.74 18.86 8.72
C ARG A 562 -11.66 20.06 8.94
N THR A 563 -11.19 20.99 9.77
CA THR A 563 -11.84 22.23 10.24
C THR A 563 -11.97 23.31 9.16
N GLY A 564 -12.17 22.93 7.90
CA GLY A 564 -12.42 23.87 6.81
C GLY A 564 -13.57 23.39 5.95
N ASP A 565 -14.26 24.32 5.29
CA ASP A 565 -15.48 24.17 4.46
C ASP A 565 -15.46 23.11 3.33
N ALA A 566 -14.41 22.29 3.25
CA ALA A 566 -14.40 21.04 2.52
C ALA A 566 -15.36 20.04 3.20
N THR A 567 -16.65 20.23 2.90
CA THR A 567 -17.69 19.26 3.21
C THR A 567 -17.19 17.87 2.79
N PRO A 568 -17.06 16.91 3.73
CA PRO A 568 -16.57 15.57 3.44
C PRO A 568 -17.34 14.95 2.26
N GLY A 569 -16.65 14.31 1.32
CA GLY A 569 -17.28 13.63 0.19
C GLY A 569 -17.84 14.57 -0.90
N ARG A 570 -17.16 15.66 -1.24
CA ARG A 570 -17.59 16.56 -2.33
C ARG A 570 -17.62 15.97 -3.75
N SER A 571 -17.57 14.66 -3.89
CA SER A 571 -17.42 13.99 -5.17
C SER A 571 -18.72 13.99 -5.96
N PRO A 572 -18.72 14.62 -7.15
CA PRO A 572 -19.70 14.26 -8.18
C PRO A 572 -19.62 12.75 -8.41
N GLY A 573 -20.74 12.06 -8.62
CA GLY A 573 -20.71 10.66 -9.09
C GLY A 573 -21.15 9.57 -8.13
N MET A 574 -21.19 9.81 -6.81
CA MET A 574 -21.46 8.71 -5.88
C MET A 574 -22.94 8.32 -5.86
N TRP A 575 -23.26 7.10 -6.31
CA TRP A 575 -24.62 6.56 -6.34
C TRP A 575 -24.97 5.88 -5.02
N GLY A 576 -24.03 5.17 -4.40
CA GLY A 576 -24.26 4.47 -3.13
C GLY A 576 -23.05 4.60 -2.20
N GLY A 577 -23.22 5.15 -1.00
CA GLY A 577 -22.10 5.33 -0.07
C GLY A 577 -21.61 4.02 0.55
N ALA A 578 -22.52 3.11 0.88
CA ALA A 578 -22.21 1.79 1.39
C ALA A 578 -22.35 0.72 0.30
N LEU A 579 -23.46 0.74 -0.44
CA LEU A 579 -23.80 -0.27 -1.43
C LEU A 579 -24.43 0.36 -2.67
N ALA A 580 -23.82 0.19 -3.82
CA ALA A 580 -24.41 0.53 -5.11
C ALA A 580 -24.68 -0.74 -5.93
N ILE A 581 -25.90 -0.87 -6.42
CA ILE A 581 -26.38 -1.96 -7.26
C ILE A 581 -26.81 -1.37 -8.60
N ASP A 582 -26.22 -1.83 -9.69
CA ASP A 582 -26.50 -1.29 -11.02
C ASP A 582 -26.74 -2.40 -12.04
N GLY A 583 -28.01 -2.57 -12.43
CA GLY A 583 -28.44 -3.58 -13.39
C GLY A 583 -28.29 -5.03 -12.91
N VAL A 584 -28.22 -5.26 -11.60
CA VAL A 584 -28.05 -6.59 -10.99
C VAL A 584 -29.20 -6.91 -10.05
N LYS A 585 -29.87 -8.05 -10.27
CA LYS A 585 -30.82 -8.59 -9.31
C LYS A 585 -30.09 -9.01 -8.04
N THR A 586 -30.42 -8.40 -6.91
CA THR A 586 -29.67 -8.60 -5.65
C THR A 586 -30.58 -8.98 -4.49
N LEU A 587 -30.24 -10.05 -3.76
CA LEU A 587 -30.79 -10.34 -2.44
C LEU A 587 -29.86 -9.72 -1.38
N VAL A 588 -30.35 -8.74 -0.63
CA VAL A 588 -29.67 -8.15 0.52
C VAL A 588 -30.42 -8.59 1.77
N GLU A 589 -29.80 -9.41 2.63
CA GLU A 589 -30.48 -9.96 3.80
C GLU A 589 -29.67 -9.94 5.09
N ASN A 590 -30.33 -9.72 6.22
CA ASN A 590 -29.68 -9.71 7.53
C ASN A 590 -28.53 -8.68 7.64
N CYS A 591 -28.54 -7.65 6.79
CA CYS A 591 -27.50 -6.64 6.74
C CYS A 591 -27.80 -5.43 7.63
N GLN A 592 -26.74 -4.77 8.09
CA GLN A 592 -26.84 -3.55 8.88
C GLN A 592 -26.06 -2.42 8.21
N PHE A 593 -26.72 -1.30 7.98
CA PHE A 593 -26.19 -0.05 7.46
C PHE A 593 -26.24 0.98 8.58
N ARG A 594 -25.09 1.24 9.20
CA ARG A 594 -24.98 2.10 10.39
C ARG A 594 -24.02 3.25 10.17
N ALA A 595 -24.40 4.45 10.60
CA ALA A 595 -23.51 5.61 10.61
C ALA A 595 -22.87 5.94 9.24
N ASN A 596 -23.46 5.48 8.12
CA ASN A 596 -22.91 5.80 6.81
C ASN A 596 -23.31 7.24 6.46
N VAL A 597 -22.38 7.96 5.85
CA VAL A 597 -22.60 9.32 5.39
C VAL A 597 -22.43 9.38 3.89
N VAL A 598 -23.45 9.88 3.22
CA VAL A 598 -23.49 10.01 1.77
C VAL A 598 -23.68 11.47 1.41
N PRO A 599 -22.66 12.14 0.88
CA PRO A 599 -22.84 13.44 0.24
C PRO A 599 -23.77 13.32 -0.97
N THR A 600 -24.77 14.20 -1.07
CA THR A 600 -25.52 14.47 -2.30
C THR A 600 -24.99 15.78 -2.87
N ILE A 601 -23.99 15.69 -3.76
CA ILE A 601 -23.53 16.84 -4.53
C ILE A 601 -24.00 16.67 -5.97
N ASP A 602 -24.58 17.76 -6.44
CA ASP A 602 -24.95 18.04 -7.82
C ASP A 602 -23.90 17.51 -8.81
N MET A 603 -24.33 16.50 -9.56
CA MET A 603 -23.70 16.14 -10.82
C MET A 603 -24.31 17.05 -11.89
N TYR A 604 -23.50 17.49 -12.85
CA TYR A 604 -23.99 18.15 -14.06
C TYR A 604 -25.06 17.32 -14.83
N ASP A 605 -25.28 16.07 -14.43
CA ASP A 605 -26.40 15.22 -14.81
C ASP A 605 -27.36 15.03 -13.60
N VAL A 606 -28.48 15.76 -13.63
CA VAL A 606 -29.44 16.05 -12.53
C VAL A 606 -30.15 14.85 -11.87
N ARG A 607 -29.72 13.60 -12.11
CA ARG A 607 -30.40 12.39 -11.61
C ARG A 607 -29.52 11.42 -10.84
N ALA A 608 -28.19 11.58 -10.83
CA ALA A 608 -27.32 10.44 -10.60
C ALA A 608 -26.76 10.24 -9.17
N ALA A 609 -26.77 11.22 -8.26
CA ALA A 609 -26.05 11.07 -6.98
C ALA A 609 -26.95 10.79 -5.77
N GLY A 610 -26.43 10.04 -4.77
CA GLY A 610 -26.99 9.94 -3.42
C GLY A 610 -27.58 8.58 -3.00
N GLY A 611 -27.58 8.30 -1.69
CA GLY A 611 -28.15 7.07 -1.09
C GLY A 611 -27.11 6.23 -0.34
N VAL A 612 -27.44 5.72 0.86
CA VAL A 612 -26.56 4.77 1.57
C VAL A 612 -26.49 3.45 0.81
N ALA A 613 -27.66 2.91 0.49
CA ALA A 613 -27.83 1.87 -0.50
C ALA A 613 -28.62 2.44 -1.70
N ARG A 614 -28.21 2.13 -2.93
CA ARG A 614 -28.92 2.56 -4.13
C ARG A 614 -29.02 1.46 -5.18
N LEU A 615 -30.20 1.32 -5.77
CA LEU A 615 -30.45 0.47 -6.93
C LEU A 615 -30.61 1.33 -8.19
N ARG A 616 -29.98 0.93 -9.29
CA ARG A 616 -30.10 1.55 -10.61
C ARG A 616 -30.28 0.54 -11.73
N GLY A 617 -30.73 1.04 -12.88
CA GLY A 617 -30.87 0.27 -14.11
C GLY A 617 -31.87 -0.88 -13.96
N ASN A 618 -31.58 -2.01 -14.60
CA ASN A 618 -32.45 -3.20 -14.62
C ASN A 618 -32.29 -4.08 -13.36
N ALA A 619 -32.23 -3.47 -12.17
CA ALA A 619 -32.07 -4.19 -10.89
C ALA A 619 -33.39 -4.76 -10.32
N GLY A 620 -34.42 -4.94 -11.17
CA GLY A 620 -35.72 -5.46 -10.75
C GLY A 620 -35.65 -6.89 -10.21
N GLY A 621 -36.55 -7.21 -9.28
CA GLY A 621 -36.55 -8.49 -8.57
C GLY A 621 -35.51 -8.55 -7.43
N SER A 622 -34.85 -7.44 -7.13
CA SER A 622 -34.02 -7.30 -5.93
C SER A 622 -34.89 -7.31 -4.67
N VAL A 623 -34.31 -7.77 -3.57
CA VAL A 623 -34.98 -7.91 -2.27
C VAL A 623 -34.06 -7.38 -1.18
N PHE A 624 -34.58 -6.52 -0.33
CA PHE A 624 -33.99 -6.15 0.96
C PHE A 624 -34.83 -6.80 2.04
N ARG A 625 -34.27 -7.77 2.75
CA ARG A 625 -34.98 -8.54 3.77
C ARG A 625 -34.24 -8.44 5.09
N ASN A 626 -34.94 -8.23 6.20
CA ASN A 626 -34.31 -8.28 7.52
C ASN A 626 -33.07 -7.36 7.58
N CYS A 627 -33.18 -6.14 7.02
CA CYS A 627 -32.08 -5.18 6.99
C CYS A 627 -32.32 -4.00 7.95
N LEU A 628 -31.26 -3.53 8.59
CA LEU A 628 -31.29 -2.36 9.48
C LEU A 628 -30.59 -1.18 8.80
N PHE A 629 -31.29 -0.06 8.66
CA PHE A 629 -30.73 1.23 8.24
C PHE A 629 -30.84 2.20 9.40
N ALA A 630 -29.77 2.36 10.18
CA ALA A 630 -29.78 3.13 11.41
C ALA A 630 -28.75 4.25 11.45
N GLY A 631 -29.21 5.47 11.71
CA GLY A 631 -28.31 6.60 11.96
C GLY A 631 -27.44 6.96 10.77
N ASN A 632 -27.91 6.75 9.54
CA ASN A 632 -27.18 7.17 8.35
C ASN A 632 -27.52 8.62 8.02
N ALA A 633 -26.64 9.33 7.33
CA ALA A 633 -26.89 10.69 6.86
C ALA A 633 -26.69 10.82 5.35
N SER A 634 -27.64 11.46 4.67
CA SER A 634 -27.54 11.87 3.28
C SER A 634 -27.48 13.40 3.22
N ILE A 635 -26.27 13.95 3.06
CA ILE A 635 -26.00 15.39 3.26
C ILE A 635 -25.94 16.11 1.92
N TYR A 636 -26.84 17.06 1.70
CA TYR A 636 -26.80 17.98 0.56
C TYR A 636 -25.59 18.93 0.66
N GLY A 637 -24.69 18.85 -0.32
CA GLY A 637 -23.38 19.48 -0.24
C GLY A 637 -23.30 20.95 -0.65
N ARG A 638 -24.30 21.48 -1.38
CA ARG A 638 -24.28 22.87 -1.90
C ARG A 638 -24.84 23.89 -0.90
N GLY A 639 -24.35 25.13 -1.01
CA GLY A 639 -24.81 26.26 -0.19
C GLY A 639 -26.30 26.52 -0.39
N LEU A 640 -26.97 27.08 0.62
CA LEU A 640 -28.41 27.34 0.61
C LEU A 640 -28.87 28.18 -0.60
N THR A 641 -27.97 28.96 -1.21
CA THR A 641 -28.20 29.89 -2.31
C THR A 641 -28.13 29.29 -3.73
N ASP A 642 -27.72 28.03 -3.88
CA ASP A 642 -27.53 27.42 -5.21
C ASP A 642 -28.83 26.83 -5.77
N SER A 643 -29.23 27.26 -6.98
CA SER A 643 -30.50 26.90 -7.65
C SER A 643 -30.53 25.52 -8.31
N TYR A 644 -29.64 24.61 -7.93
CA TYR A 644 -29.58 23.28 -8.52
C TYR A 644 -30.62 22.34 -7.90
N PRO A 645 -31.21 21.42 -8.69
CA PRO A 645 -32.11 20.40 -8.18
C PRO A 645 -31.35 19.48 -7.22
N ASP A 646 -31.92 19.27 -6.04
CA ASP A 646 -31.35 18.38 -5.03
C ASP A 646 -31.37 16.93 -5.53
N PRO A 647 -30.21 16.22 -5.54
CA PRO A 647 -30.16 14.81 -5.93
C PRO A 647 -30.96 13.92 -4.98
N ALA A 648 -31.43 12.79 -5.50
CA ALA A 648 -32.12 11.79 -4.69
C ALA A 648 -31.20 11.19 -3.61
N GLY A 649 -31.53 11.42 -2.35
CA GLY A 649 -30.84 10.90 -1.17
C GLY A 649 -31.69 9.97 -0.31
N GLY A 650 -31.13 9.56 0.83
CA GLY A 650 -31.80 8.70 1.82
C GLY A 650 -30.98 7.47 2.20
N ALA A 651 -31.54 6.64 3.06
CA ALA A 651 -30.91 5.37 3.45
C ALA A 651 -31.02 4.31 2.34
N LEU A 652 -32.17 4.21 1.68
CA LEU A 652 -32.39 3.38 0.50
C LEU A 652 -32.97 4.21 -0.63
N VAL A 653 -32.29 4.23 -1.77
CA VAL A 653 -32.72 4.92 -2.98
C VAL A 653 -33.03 3.91 -4.08
N VAL A 654 -34.25 3.96 -4.61
CA VAL A 654 -34.72 3.13 -5.71
C VAL A 654 -34.78 4.00 -6.96
N ASP A 655 -33.84 3.78 -7.88
CA ASP A 655 -33.72 4.54 -9.13
C ASP A 655 -33.57 3.57 -10.33
N MET A 656 -34.50 2.63 -10.43
CA MET A 656 -34.50 1.55 -11.42
C MET A 656 -35.25 1.94 -12.69
N THR A 657 -34.98 1.25 -13.80
CA THR A 657 -35.78 1.42 -15.02
C THR A 657 -37.27 1.13 -14.71
N ASN A 658 -38.17 1.96 -15.27
CA ASN A 658 -39.61 1.86 -15.02
C ASN A 658 -40.15 0.45 -15.36
N GLY A 659 -41.07 -0.04 -14.53
CA GLY A 659 -41.62 -1.40 -14.63
C GLY A 659 -40.87 -2.45 -13.82
N HIS A 660 -39.73 -2.11 -13.22
CA HIS A 660 -39.05 -2.96 -12.25
C HIS A 660 -39.47 -2.66 -10.82
N THR A 661 -39.48 -3.70 -9.98
CA THR A 661 -39.87 -3.61 -8.56
C THR A 661 -38.77 -4.17 -7.66
N VAL A 662 -38.54 -3.51 -6.52
CA VAL A 662 -37.74 -4.02 -5.39
C VAL A 662 -38.66 -4.37 -4.23
N GLN A 663 -38.39 -5.47 -3.54
CA GLN A 663 -39.09 -5.84 -2.31
C GLN A 663 -38.29 -5.34 -1.09
N VAL A 664 -38.98 -4.76 -0.13
CA VAL A 664 -38.42 -4.33 1.16
C VAL A 664 -39.25 -4.97 2.26
N GLU A 665 -38.67 -5.96 2.93
CA GLU A 665 -39.37 -6.88 3.82
C GLU A 665 -38.67 -6.92 5.18
N ASN A 666 -39.42 -6.80 6.28
CA ASN A 666 -38.87 -6.93 7.63
C ASN A 666 -37.67 -5.98 7.86
N CYS A 667 -37.70 -4.77 7.30
CA CYS A 667 -36.60 -3.81 7.46
C CYS A 667 -36.89 -2.80 8.57
N THR A 668 -35.85 -2.26 9.20
CA THR A 668 -36.00 -1.10 10.10
C THR A 668 -35.17 0.06 9.57
N PHE A 669 -35.83 1.19 9.33
CA PHE A 669 -35.21 2.47 9.02
C PHE A 669 -35.38 3.39 10.24
N ALA A 670 -34.29 3.66 10.95
CA ALA A 670 -34.33 4.38 12.21
C ALA A 670 -33.30 5.52 12.24
N TYR A 671 -33.75 6.71 12.64
CA TYR A 671 -32.87 7.84 12.93
C TYR A 671 -31.97 8.26 11.77
N ASN A 672 -32.41 8.05 10.53
CA ASN A 672 -31.66 8.51 9.37
C ASN A 672 -31.87 10.02 9.20
N ILE A 673 -30.88 10.69 8.61
CA ILE A 673 -30.92 12.14 8.36
C ILE A 673 -30.81 12.37 6.86
N HIS A 674 -31.63 13.26 6.34
CA HIS A 674 -31.42 13.86 5.03
C HIS A 674 -31.49 15.38 5.13
N SER A 675 -30.56 16.05 4.46
CA SER A 675 -30.47 17.52 4.49
C SER A 675 -30.88 18.20 3.19
N GLY A 676 -31.52 17.46 2.28
CA GLY A 676 -32.06 17.97 1.02
C GLY A 676 -33.57 18.20 1.07
N GLU A 677 -34.14 18.56 -0.08
CA GLU A 677 -35.55 18.93 -0.30
C GLU A 677 -36.37 17.84 -1.01
N ASN A 678 -35.73 17.02 -1.84
CA ASN A 678 -36.43 16.19 -2.83
C ASN A 678 -36.47 14.70 -2.48
N SER A 679 -36.07 14.35 -1.25
CA SER A 679 -35.90 12.95 -0.85
C SER A 679 -36.36 12.72 0.58
N ALA A 680 -36.65 11.46 0.91
CA ALA A 680 -36.84 11.04 2.29
C ALA A 680 -35.51 10.67 2.94
N ALA A 681 -35.46 10.73 4.27
CA ALA A 681 -34.32 10.24 5.02
C ALA A 681 -34.22 8.71 5.01
N CYS A 682 -35.36 8.00 4.92
CA CYS A 682 -35.37 6.54 4.86
C CYS A 682 -35.41 6.01 3.42
N LEU A 683 -36.59 6.01 2.79
CA LEU A 683 -36.82 5.40 1.48
C LEU A 683 -37.23 6.44 0.44
N THR A 684 -36.43 6.58 -0.62
CA THR A 684 -36.74 7.43 -1.75
C THR A 684 -36.90 6.59 -3.01
N VAL A 685 -38.06 6.65 -3.65
CA VAL A 685 -38.35 5.98 -4.93
C VAL A 685 -38.38 7.02 -6.04
N VAL A 686 -37.30 7.07 -6.82
CA VAL A 686 -37.09 8.03 -7.91
C VAL A 686 -37.71 7.50 -9.21
N SER A 687 -37.53 6.21 -9.46
CA SER A 687 -37.99 5.52 -10.66
C SER A 687 -38.17 4.02 -10.38
N GLY A 688 -39.02 3.35 -11.16
CA GLY A 688 -39.46 1.98 -10.86
C GLY A 688 -40.46 1.92 -9.69
N ALA A 689 -40.50 0.78 -8.99
CA ALA A 689 -41.43 0.55 -7.90
C ALA A 689 -40.78 -0.08 -6.65
N ALA A 690 -41.33 0.22 -5.48
CA ALA A 690 -41.01 -0.44 -4.22
C ALA A 690 -42.24 -1.13 -3.61
N ALA A 691 -42.11 -2.40 -3.25
CA ALA A 691 -43.10 -3.15 -2.48
C ALA A 691 -42.58 -3.32 -1.04
N VAL A 692 -43.19 -2.63 -0.09
CA VAL A 692 -42.76 -2.56 1.30
C VAL A 692 -43.72 -3.33 2.20
N THR A 693 -43.20 -4.26 2.99
CA THR A 693 -44.00 -4.98 3.98
C THR A 693 -43.24 -5.21 5.28
N ASN A 694 -43.97 -5.33 6.40
CA ASN A 694 -43.42 -5.66 7.71
C ASN A 694 -42.27 -4.74 8.15
N THR A 695 -42.26 -3.50 7.69
CA THR A 695 -41.11 -2.60 7.82
C THR A 695 -41.43 -1.50 8.83
N ILE A 696 -40.40 -1.05 9.56
CA ILE A 696 -40.49 0.04 10.54
C ILE A 696 -39.76 1.26 9.97
N PHE A 697 -40.43 2.41 9.96
CA PHE A 697 -39.85 3.72 9.74
C PHE A 697 -40.03 4.55 11.01
N THR A 698 -38.93 5.10 11.56
CA THR A 698 -39.04 5.89 12.79
C THR A 698 -37.91 6.91 12.96
N GLY A 699 -38.26 8.05 13.58
CA GLY A 699 -37.30 9.01 14.15
C GLY A 699 -36.32 9.62 13.16
N SER A 700 -36.58 9.49 11.86
CA SER A 700 -35.72 10.03 10.80
C SER A 700 -36.10 11.48 10.52
N ILE A 701 -35.11 12.30 10.18
CA ILE A 701 -35.25 13.75 10.19
C ILE A 701 -34.83 14.30 8.82
N CYS A 702 -35.70 15.14 8.25
CA CYS A 702 -35.48 15.87 7.00
C CYS A 702 -35.45 17.39 7.25
N THR A 703 -34.60 18.14 6.54
CA THR A 703 -34.43 19.58 6.78
C THR A 703 -35.69 20.34 6.40
N THR A 704 -36.16 21.22 7.28
CA THR A 704 -37.34 22.08 7.05
C THR A 704 -36.98 23.47 6.51
N GLY A 705 -35.69 23.74 6.26
CA GLY A 705 -35.14 25.09 6.23
C GLY A 705 -35.08 25.83 4.89
N ARG A 706 -35.47 25.23 3.77
CA ARG A 706 -35.54 25.98 2.51
C ARG A 706 -36.95 26.53 2.30
N SER A 707 -37.02 27.83 2.06
CA SER A 707 -38.23 28.62 1.83
C SER A 707 -38.86 28.41 0.43
N SER A 708 -38.49 27.36 -0.30
CA SER A 708 -38.81 27.13 -1.72
C SER A 708 -40.21 26.59 -2.00
N GLY A 709 -41.24 26.85 -1.19
CA GLY A 709 -42.62 26.47 -1.53
C GLY A 709 -42.90 24.96 -1.73
N HIS A 710 -41.90 24.10 -1.59
CA HIS A 710 -42.00 22.66 -1.48
C HIS A 710 -42.06 22.36 0.01
N GLY A 711 -43.13 21.70 0.47
CA GLY A 711 -43.29 21.38 1.89
C GLY A 711 -42.07 20.62 2.44
N ALA A 712 -41.89 20.62 3.76
CA ALA A 712 -40.79 19.88 4.39
C ALA A 712 -40.78 18.42 3.89
N PRO A 713 -39.63 17.90 3.42
CA PRO A 713 -39.56 16.54 2.91
C PRO A 713 -39.96 15.51 3.97
N PRO A 714 -40.59 14.40 3.56
CA PRO A 714 -40.99 13.34 4.47
C PRO A 714 -39.78 12.66 5.14
N GLY A 715 -39.87 12.32 6.43
CA GLY A 715 -38.84 11.52 7.10
C GLY A 715 -38.79 10.07 6.61
N ASP A 716 -39.96 9.47 6.30
CA ASP A 716 -40.08 8.03 6.04
C ASP A 716 -40.01 7.69 4.55
N ILE A 717 -40.97 8.15 3.73
CA ILE A 717 -41.08 7.72 2.31
C ILE A 717 -41.32 8.90 1.38
N MET A 718 -40.55 8.98 0.30
CA MET A 718 -40.76 9.89 -0.82
C MET A 718 -40.89 9.10 -2.13
N VAL A 719 -41.95 9.36 -2.89
CA VAL A 719 -42.16 8.78 -4.23
C VAL A 719 -42.16 9.89 -5.27
N ALA A 720 -41.24 9.85 -6.22
CA ALA A 720 -41.14 10.83 -7.31
C ALA A 720 -42.19 10.61 -8.41
N SER A 721 -42.32 11.58 -9.30
CA SER A 721 -43.23 11.52 -10.44
C SER A 721 -42.91 10.32 -11.35
N GLY A 722 -43.91 9.51 -11.70
CA GLY A 722 -43.76 8.31 -12.53
C GLY A 722 -43.19 7.08 -11.81
N ALA A 723 -42.97 7.17 -10.50
CA ALA A 723 -42.57 6.04 -9.65
C ALA A 723 -43.74 5.57 -8.77
N ALA A 724 -43.60 4.37 -8.19
CA ALA A 724 -44.62 3.80 -7.32
C ALA A 724 -44.06 3.19 -6.02
N ALA A 725 -44.81 3.29 -4.92
CA ALA A 725 -44.57 2.52 -3.72
C ALA A 725 -45.88 1.97 -3.17
N THR A 726 -45.90 0.67 -2.85
CA THR A 726 -46.99 0.03 -2.11
C THR A 726 -46.49 -0.42 -0.76
N VAL A 727 -47.18 -0.03 0.31
CA VAL A 727 -46.79 -0.30 1.69
C VAL A 727 -47.90 -1.09 2.37
N GLY A 728 -47.58 -2.22 2.99
CA GLY A 728 -48.53 -2.99 3.81
C GLY A 728 -47.90 -3.42 5.12
N PHE A 729 -48.70 -3.67 6.15
CA PHE A 729 -48.24 -4.23 7.43
C PHE A 729 -46.96 -3.57 7.97
N SER A 730 -46.88 -2.24 7.95
CA SER A 730 -45.66 -1.49 8.28
C SER A 730 -45.95 -0.38 9.28
N LEU A 731 -44.99 -0.04 10.12
CA LEU A 731 -45.10 1.03 11.10
C LEU A 731 -44.38 2.30 10.60
N MET A 732 -45.04 3.45 10.69
CA MET A 732 -44.54 4.75 10.23
C MET A 732 -44.67 5.82 11.32
N SER A 733 -43.96 6.94 11.14
CA SER A 733 -43.88 8.04 12.10
C SER A 733 -45.08 9.00 12.06
N GLY A 734 -46.00 8.84 11.11
CA GLY A 734 -47.13 9.74 10.87
C GLY A 734 -47.43 9.92 9.38
N ALA A 735 -48.63 10.42 9.06
CA ALA A 735 -49.07 10.61 7.67
C ALA A 735 -48.30 11.72 6.94
N GLU A 736 -47.83 12.73 7.68
CA GLU A 736 -46.99 13.82 7.21
C GLU A 736 -45.57 13.39 6.84
N ASN A 737 -45.13 12.22 7.32
CA ASN A 737 -43.79 11.68 7.06
C ASN A 737 -43.73 10.82 5.80
N ARG A 738 -44.75 10.88 4.93
CA ARG A 738 -44.80 10.17 3.66
C ARG A 738 -45.44 11.05 2.58
N VAL A 739 -44.78 11.16 1.42
CA VAL A 739 -45.23 12.03 0.32
C VAL A 739 -45.04 11.32 -1.03
N ALA A 740 -46.02 11.52 -1.92
CA ALA A 740 -45.86 11.28 -3.35
C ALA A 740 -45.89 12.62 -4.08
N ALA A 741 -44.91 12.86 -4.95
CA ALA A 741 -44.89 14.00 -5.85
C ALA A 741 -46.05 13.89 -6.87
N GLU A 742 -46.37 14.98 -7.56
CA GLU A 742 -47.38 14.98 -8.61
C GLU A 742 -47.03 13.93 -9.70
N GLY A 743 -47.95 13.01 -9.96
CA GLY A 743 -47.75 11.89 -10.89
C GLY A 743 -46.98 10.68 -10.31
N GLY A 744 -46.59 10.71 -9.04
CA GLY A 744 -46.11 9.54 -8.29
C GLY A 744 -47.26 8.82 -7.59
N GLU A 745 -47.10 7.54 -7.32
CA GLU A 745 -48.12 6.70 -6.67
C GLU A 745 -47.62 6.14 -5.34
N LEU A 746 -48.25 6.52 -4.23
CA LEU A 746 -48.01 5.93 -2.92
C LEU A 746 -49.29 5.30 -2.39
N ILE A 747 -49.32 3.98 -2.31
CA ILE A 747 -50.44 3.19 -1.78
C ILE A 747 -50.07 2.72 -0.37
N VAL A 748 -50.76 3.26 0.63
CA VAL A 748 -50.69 2.74 2.01
C VAL A 748 -51.84 1.77 2.22
N GLY A 749 -51.52 0.48 2.16
CA GLY A 749 -52.44 -0.63 2.25
C GLY A 749 -52.78 -1.06 3.67
N THR A 750 -53.33 -2.27 3.78
CA THR A 750 -53.81 -2.84 5.04
C THR A 750 -52.66 -3.07 6.03
N GLY A 751 -52.98 -2.91 7.33
CA GLY A 751 -52.06 -3.25 8.42
C GLY A 751 -50.98 -2.21 8.71
N CYS A 752 -51.00 -1.06 8.04
CA CYS A 752 -50.11 0.05 8.36
C CYS A 752 -50.53 0.77 9.65
N ILE A 753 -49.55 1.13 10.48
CA ILE A 753 -49.75 1.75 11.80
C ILE A 753 -48.90 3.03 11.88
N ASP A 754 -49.50 4.13 12.32
CA ASP A 754 -48.77 5.36 12.67
C ASP A 754 -48.58 5.42 14.20
N ALA A 755 -47.37 5.12 14.68
CA ALA A 755 -47.06 5.05 16.11
C ALA A 755 -45.55 5.12 16.40
N ASP A 756 -45.16 5.25 17.67
CA ASP A 756 -43.78 5.01 18.09
C ASP A 756 -43.53 3.49 18.18
N PRO A 757 -42.54 2.93 17.46
CA PRO A 757 -42.21 1.50 17.57
C PRO A 757 -41.57 1.13 18.92
N LEU A 758 -41.28 2.09 19.78
CA LEU A 758 -40.66 1.90 21.09
C LEU A 758 -39.32 1.16 20.99
N LEU A 759 -38.41 1.60 20.12
CA LEU A 759 -37.06 1.05 20.05
C LEU A 759 -36.31 1.23 21.39
N VAL A 760 -35.32 0.38 21.65
CA VAL A 760 -34.46 0.46 22.85
C VAL A 760 -33.69 1.78 22.90
N THR A 761 -33.07 2.18 21.80
CA THR A 761 -32.53 3.54 21.65
C THR A 761 -33.67 4.49 21.35
N GLU A 762 -33.83 5.54 22.14
CA GLU A 762 -34.82 6.59 21.88
C GLU A 762 -34.19 7.73 21.05
N LEU A 763 -35.02 8.46 20.29
CA LEU A 763 -34.56 9.63 19.53
C LEU A 763 -33.92 10.70 20.44
N SER A 764 -34.43 10.85 21.67
CA SER A 764 -33.90 11.77 22.70
C SER A 764 -32.44 11.50 23.05
N ALA A 765 -31.96 10.25 22.90
CA ALA A 765 -30.57 9.89 23.13
C ALA A 765 -29.65 10.31 21.96
N LEU A 766 -30.22 10.54 20.78
CA LEU A 766 -29.49 10.97 19.58
C LEU A 766 -29.58 12.48 19.33
N SER A 767 -30.64 13.15 19.79
CA SER A 767 -30.84 14.60 19.59
C SER A 767 -29.62 15.48 19.95
N PRO A 768 -28.88 15.23 21.05
CA PRO A 768 -27.68 16.01 21.39
C PRO A 768 -26.52 15.86 20.40
N HIS A 769 -26.59 14.87 19.52
CA HIS A 769 -25.57 14.52 18.54
C HIS A 769 -25.92 14.94 17.12
N ILE A 770 -27.03 15.68 16.95
CA ILE A 770 -27.52 16.17 15.66
C ILE A 770 -27.32 17.68 15.62
N ASP A 771 -26.59 18.15 14.60
CA ASP A 771 -26.47 19.56 14.26
C ASP A 771 -27.69 19.95 13.41
N THR A 772 -28.49 20.91 13.88
CA THR A 772 -29.72 21.39 13.22
C THR A 772 -29.60 22.80 12.64
N SER A 773 -28.40 23.42 12.69
CA SER A 773 -28.22 24.85 12.47
C SER A 773 -28.40 25.32 11.01
N GLU A 774 -27.85 24.61 10.04
CA GLU A 774 -27.95 24.96 8.60
C GLU A 774 -28.11 23.74 7.69
N ARG A 775 -27.38 22.67 7.97
CA ARG A 775 -27.48 21.38 7.27
C ARG A 775 -27.59 20.31 8.32
N MET A 776 -28.75 19.64 8.37
CA MET A 776 -28.90 18.58 9.35
C MET A 776 -27.90 17.47 9.08
N ARG A 777 -27.14 17.15 10.12
CA ARG A 777 -26.12 16.10 10.08
C ARG A 777 -25.88 15.60 11.49
N PHE A 778 -25.29 14.43 11.58
CA PHE A 778 -24.64 14.03 12.82
C PHE A 778 -23.38 14.87 13.03
N MET A 779 -23.14 15.28 14.28
CA MET A 779 -21.91 15.94 14.68
C MET A 779 -20.72 14.95 14.56
N ASP A 780 -19.52 15.46 14.35
CA ASP A 780 -18.31 14.62 14.24
C ASP A 780 -18.06 13.76 15.50
N THR A 781 -18.56 14.20 16.66
CA THR A 781 -18.49 13.48 17.95
C THR A 781 -19.56 12.39 18.11
N ALA A 782 -20.51 12.28 17.18
CA ALA A 782 -21.65 11.38 17.29
C ALA A 782 -21.34 9.91 17.03
N GLY A 783 -20.14 9.58 16.50
CA GLY A 783 -19.82 8.24 15.99
C GLY A 783 -20.09 7.11 16.99
N ALA A 784 -19.75 7.31 18.28
CA ALA A 784 -20.02 6.33 19.33
C ALA A 784 -21.53 6.15 19.59
N ALA A 785 -22.30 7.25 19.66
CA ALA A 785 -23.74 7.21 19.90
C ALA A 785 -24.49 6.51 18.75
N ILE A 786 -24.12 6.82 17.51
CA ILE A 786 -24.75 6.25 16.32
C ILE A 786 -24.40 4.75 16.19
N SER A 787 -23.15 4.39 16.44
CA SER A 787 -22.73 2.97 16.39
C SER A 787 -23.44 2.14 17.47
N ALA A 788 -23.84 2.77 18.58
CA ALA A 788 -24.52 2.14 19.71
C ALA A 788 -26.04 2.00 19.54
N ILE A 789 -26.64 2.45 18.43
CA ILE A 789 -28.09 2.33 18.20
C ILE A 789 -28.55 0.88 18.39
N ASN A 790 -29.57 0.69 19.21
CA ASN A 790 -30.22 -0.59 19.45
C ASN A 790 -31.66 -0.50 18.93
N ALA A 791 -31.91 -1.26 17.87
CA ALA A 791 -33.19 -1.26 17.16
C ALA A 791 -34.14 -2.37 17.63
N HIS A 792 -33.86 -3.02 18.75
CA HIS A 792 -34.81 -3.95 19.36
C HIS A 792 -36.08 -3.22 19.78
N LEU A 793 -37.21 -3.92 19.66
CA LEU A 793 -38.49 -3.44 20.17
C LEU A 793 -38.52 -3.59 21.69
N ARG A 794 -38.99 -2.57 22.41
CA ARG A 794 -39.22 -2.68 23.86
C ARG A 794 -40.51 -3.47 24.11
N GLY A 795 -40.34 -4.71 24.57
CA GLY A 795 -41.44 -5.52 25.10
C GLY A 795 -41.77 -5.16 26.55
N ALA A 796 -42.94 -5.57 27.02
CA ALA A 796 -43.32 -5.43 28.44
C ALA A 796 -42.35 -6.16 29.40
N ARG A 797 -41.65 -7.21 28.91
CA ARG A 797 -40.68 -7.98 29.70
C ARG A 797 -39.22 -7.61 29.41
N GLY A 798 -38.93 -6.88 28.32
CA GLY A 798 -37.58 -6.68 27.80
C GLY A 798 -37.47 -7.17 26.35
N TYR A 799 -36.26 -7.54 25.91
CA TYR A 799 -35.96 -8.12 24.60
C TYR A 799 -34.84 -9.15 24.69
N PHE A 800 -34.59 -9.92 23.62
CA PHE A 800 -33.47 -10.88 23.57
C PHE A 800 -32.26 -10.25 22.88
N ASP A 801 -31.17 -10.04 23.60
CA ASP A 801 -30.02 -9.27 23.12
C ASP A 801 -29.04 -10.17 22.36
N GLU A 802 -28.79 -9.86 21.09
CA GLU A 802 -27.93 -10.61 20.18
C GLU A 802 -26.44 -10.53 20.54
N LYS A 803 -26.02 -9.52 21.30
CA LYS A 803 -24.61 -9.32 21.67
C LYS A 803 -24.20 -10.17 22.86
N ILE A 804 -25.14 -10.40 23.78
CA ILE A 804 -24.91 -11.15 25.03
C ILE A 804 -25.63 -12.51 25.02
N HIS A 805 -26.36 -12.81 23.94
CA HIS A 805 -27.13 -14.05 23.76
C HIS A 805 -28.03 -14.40 24.95
N ARG A 806 -28.66 -13.39 25.56
CA ARG A 806 -29.57 -13.57 26.71
C ARG A 806 -30.68 -12.53 26.74
N PHE A 807 -31.74 -12.87 27.46
CA PHE A 807 -32.86 -11.96 27.69
C PHE A 807 -32.45 -10.76 28.54
N ASN A 808 -32.73 -9.56 28.06
CA ASN A 808 -32.42 -8.29 28.71
C ASN A 808 -33.70 -7.62 29.24
N ALA A 809 -33.97 -7.82 30.54
CA ALA A 809 -35.15 -7.27 31.22
C ALA A 809 -34.99 -5.80 31.64
N THR A 810 -33.84 -5.17 31.39
CA THR A 810 -33.59 -3.78 31.82
C THR A 810 -34.38 -2.78 30.99
N TYR A 811 -34.64 -3.09 29.72
CA TYR A 811 -35.25 -2.17 28.75
C TYR A 811 -36.72 -2.51 28.49
N LYS A 812 -37.53 -2.42 29.55
CA LYS A 812 -38.99 -2.57 29.45
C LYS A 812 -39.62 -1.23 29.06
N SER A 813 -40.62 -1.28 28.20
CA SER A 813 -41.45 -0.10 27.97
C SER A 813 -42.29 0.20 29.22
N LYS A 814 -42.28 1.47 29.66
CA LYS A 814 -43.12 1.95 30.78
C LYS A 814 -44.61 2.02 30.42
N ASN A 815 -44.94 2.10 29.12
CA ASN A 815 -46.27 2.43 28.61
C ASN A 815 -46.93 1.27 27.83
N GLY A 816 -46.45 0.03 28.02
CA GLY A 816 -46.95 -1.15 27.29
C GLY A 816 -46.00 -1.61 26.17
N SER A 817 -46.25 -2.79 25.60
CA SER A 817 -45.40 -3.35 24.53
C SER A 817 -45.40 -2.49 23.27
N SER A 818 -44.30 -2.54 22.51
CA SER A 818 -44.24 -1.99 21.16
C SER A 818 -45.45 -2.40 20.31
N PRO A 819 -46.08 -1.48 19.56
CA PRO A 819 -47.13 -1.80 18.61
C PRO A 819 -46.63 -2.57 17.38
N ALA A 820 -45.31 -2.71 17.20
CA ALA A 820 -44.70 -3.51 16.15
C ALA A 820 -44.55 -5.00 16.52
N ILE A 821 -44.82 -5.39 17.78
CA ILE A 821 -44.77 -6.79 18.22
C ILE A 821 -46.03 -7.53 17.73
N ASP A 822 -45.85 -8.71 17.11
CA ASP A 822 -46.91 -9.52 16.46
C ASP A 822 -47.79 -8.75 15.45
N ALA A 823 -47.22 -7.75 14.80
CA ALA A 823 -47.97 -6.83 13.95
C ALA A 823 -47.76 -7.06 12.45
N GLY A 824 -46.79 -7.90 12.05
CA GLY A 824 -46.49 -8.20 10.65
C GLY A 824 -47.57 -9.02 9.95
N ALA A 825 -47.54 -9.10 8.62
CA ALA A 825 -48.59 -9.68 7.80
C ALA A 825 -49.01 -11.09 8.27
N PRO A 826 -50.32 -11.41 8.39
CA PRO A 826 -50.80 -12.69 8.91
C PRO A 826 -50.26 -13.93 8.19
N GLU A 827 -49.91 -13.80 6.91
CA GLU A 827 -49.34 -14.85 6.08
C GLU A 827 -47.81 -15.00 6.24
N SER A 828 -47.16 -14.09 6.96
CA SER A 828 -45.71 -14.14 7.17
C SER A 828 -45.33 -15.33 8.03
N ASN A 829 -44.32 -16.08 7.60
CA ASN A 829 -43.75 -17.14 8.40
C ASN A 829 -43.06 -16.55 9.64
N TYR A 830 -43.44 -17.02 10.83
CA TYR A 830 -42.87 -16.62 12.11
C TYR A 830 -42.04 -17.72 12.77
N ALA A 831 -41.77 -18.83 12.07
CA ALA A 831 -41.09 -20.00 12.63
C ALA A 831 -39.64 -19.73 13.08
N GLN A 832 -39.02 -18.61 12.70
CA GLN A 832 -37.68 -18.25 13.16
C GLN A 832 -37.68 -17.35 14.40
N GLU A 833 -38.83 -16.86 14.85
CA GLU A 833 -38.94 -16.14 16.11
C GLU A 833 -38.77 -17.12 17.30
N PRO A 834 -38.12 -16.71 18.39
CA PRO A 834 -37.69 -17.63 19.45
C PRO A 834 -38.88 -18.22 20.21
N ASP A 835 -39.30 -19.45 19.86
CA ASP A 835 -40.30 -20.21 20.63
C ASP A 835 -39.86 -20.28 22.09
N SER A 836 -40.52 -19.52 22.97
CA SER A 836 -40.18 -19.66 24.38
C SER A 836 -40.96 -20.85 24.94
N GLN A 837 -40.27 -21.74 25.66
CA GLN A 837 -40.91 -22.75 26.52
C GLN A 837 -41.86 -22.11 27.57
N GLU A 838 -41.87 -20.77 27.69
CA GLU A 838 -42.63 -19.98 28.65
C GLU A 838 -43.54 -18.89 28.02
N GLY A 839 -43.80 -18.89 26.71
CA GLY A 839 -44.44 -17.74 26.07
C GLY A 839 -44.75 -17.96 24.59
N TRP A 840 -46.01 -17.70 24.26
CA TRP A 840 -46.55 -17.77 22.91
C TRP A 840 -46.20 -16.51 22.13
N HIS A 841 -45.70 -16.66 20.90
CA HIS A 841 -45.77 -15.61 19.88
C HIS A 841 -47.23 -15.42 19.46
N GLY A 842 -47.61 -14.22 19.06
CA GLY A 842 -48.98 -13.91 18.63
C GLY A 842 -49.37 -14.51 17.28
N GLN A 843 -48.66 -15.54 16.80
CA GLN A 843 -48.79 -16.18 15.48
C GLN A 843 -48.60 -15.21 14.31
N ARG A 844 -47.88 -14.13 14.55
CA ARG A 844 -47.50 -13.12 13.55
C ARG A 844 -46.10 -12.68 13.88
N ILE A 845 -45.32 -12.33 12.87
CA ILE A 845 -43.97 -11.82 13.11
C ILE A 845 -44.02 -10.45 13.77
N ASN A 846 -42.98 -10.12 14.51
CA ASN A 846 -42.62 -8.74 14.79
C ASN A 846 -42.29 -8.02 13.47
N MET A 847 -42.66 -6.75 13.35
CA MET A 847 -42.18 -5.93 12.23
C MET A 847 -40.70 -5.56 12.44
N GLY A 848 -40.02 -5.22 11.34
CA GLY A 848 -38.68 -4.67 11.34
C GLY A 848 -37.56 -5.69 11.32
N PHE A 849 -36.32 -5.21 11.45
CA PHE A 849 -35.06 -5.94 11.28
C PHE A 849 -35.01 -7.29 12.01
N TYR A 850 -35.46 -7.32 13.26
CA TYR A 850 -35.42 -8.51 14.11
C TYR A 850 -36.65 -9.42 13.93
N GLY A 851 -37.64 -9.02 13.14
CA GLY A 851 -38.83 -9.82 12.85
C GLY A 851 -38.49 -11.11 12.10
N ASN A 852 -39.09 -12.23 12.50
CA ASN A 852 -38.73 -13.55 11.99
C ASN A 852 -37.21 -13.86 12.14
N THR A 853 -36.63 -13.51 13.29
CA THR A 853 -35.26 -13.90 13.65
C THR A 853 -35.24 -14.45 15.09
N PRO A 854 -34.20 -15.22 15.48
CA PRO A 854 -34.04 -15.68 16.86
C PRO A 854 -33.92 -14.56 17.90
N TRP A 855 -33.75 -13.31 17.45
CA TRP A 855 -33.59 -12.12 18.29
C TRP A 855 -34.89 -11.32 18.41
N ALA A 856 -35.99 -11.76 17.81
CA ALA A 856 -37.27 -11.05 17.90
C ALA A 856 -37.71 -10.88 19.38
N THR A 857 -38.21 -9.69 19.73
CA THR A 857 -38.73 -9.40 21.07
C THR A 857 -39.97 -10.26 21.37
N LEU A 858 -39.96 -10.95 22.52
CA LEU A 858 -41.08 -11.80 22.94
C LEU A 858 -42.35 -11.02 23.27
N THR A 859 -43.48 -11.58 22.85
CA THR A 859 -44.82 -11.13 23.25
C THR A 859 -45.08 -11.41 24.73
N PRO A 860 -45.70 -10.50 25.48
CA PRO A 860 -46.23 -10.84 26.80
C PRO A 860 -47.33 -11.90 26.68
N LEU A 861 -47.28 -12.94 27.52
CA LEU A 861 -48.32 -13.97 27.65
C LEU A 861 -49.72 -13.33 27.74
N LYS A 862 -50.54 -13.47 26.69
CA LYS A 862 -51.98 -13.19 26.75
C LYS A 862 -52.70 -14.40 27.33
N GLY A 863 -52.65 -14.55 28.65
CA GLY A 863 -53.40 -15.58 29.35
C GLY A 863 -52.76 -15.94 30.69
N GLY A 864 -53.43 -15.60 31.79
CA GLY A 864 -53.12 -16.19 33.08
C GLY A 864 -53.61 -17.64 33.08
N ILE A 865 -52.73 -18.59 33.43
CA ILE A 865 -53.16 -19.92 33.84
C ILE A 865 -53.89 -19.75 35.18
N ILE A 866 -55.21 -19.88 35.18
CA ILE A 866 -55.98 -19.99 36.42
C ILE A 866 -55.83 -21.42 36.92
N TYR A 867 -55.03 -21.63 37.97
CA TYR A 867 -55.16 -22.82 38.80
C TYR A 867 -56.44 -22.67 39.63
N LEU A 868 -57.55 -23.24 39.15
CA LEU A 868 -58.70 -23.50 40.03
C LEU A 868 -58.33 -24.68 40.93
N ARG A 869 -58.34 -24.45 42.25
CA ARG A 869 -58.15 -25.49 43.25
C ARG A 869 -59.49 -25.96 43.79
#